data_AF-A0A7R8WM74-F1
#
_entry.id   AF-A0A7R8WM74-F1
#
_cell.length_a   1.000
_cell.length_b   1.000
_cell.length_c   1.000
_cell.angle_alpha   90.00
_cell.angle_beta   90.00
_cell.angle_gamma   90.00
#
_symmetry.space_group_name_H-M   'P 1'
#
loop_
_entity.id
_entity.type
_entity.pdbx_description
1 polymer ?
#
loop_
_entity_poly.entity_id
_entity_poly.type
_entity_poly.pdbx_seq_one_letter_code
_entity_poly.pdbx_strand_id
1 'polypeptide(L)'
;IVTINTNGKNYKNGVESKEIGLFEEYSILIADGVISQIIPNSKLSEIKYDKKIDLTDKIIMPGLVECHTHTVFAGSRAKEFNMRLNGKSYEEIAMAGGGINSTVKSVRESGFEELVNISKPRIENFIRQGVTTLEIKSGYGLSFYDEIKLLEVVNKLDSLYPIDIIPTFLGAHTFPPEYINDKEKYIDIIINEMLPYISEKKLAKSCDGFCELTAFSTKQIEKIFIAAADSNLNLKLHTDQFNSIGGLELALEMGAKSVDHLEVLSDVDKVANSETVAVLLPGVSFSLQYNYAPARKLLDNNAIVALSTDYNPGSSHINNISNIWGLAAFKMSMKMEEIITAYTINSAKALGISEAVGSIEVGKSADFSIYNAKEYSELLYNFGNNLNVTTIKSGKVAQKSAPILQVRDETNYTANRDKDTIPNNNCSKPKVLTGVNVLENRNFDILENKRVGLITNQTGVNNILISTIDILNNSPNVNLVALFGPEHGVRGDVEGGEYIKFYTDTTTNLPVYSLYGKTRKPNADMLKNIDVLVYDIQDIGVRSYTFISTMGLAMEAASENGIEFVVLDRPNPLGGIKIEGNIVEEDYISFIGQFPIPYVYGLTCGELAKLIVGENFIKTKPNFKLNIVSMENWERKMDWEETGLNWIPTSPHIPHSFSPYFYPMTGILGELRNLISIGVGYTLPFQIIGAEWINSKKLTDKLNSFNLPGISFIPITFKPYYAFGKGKYLSGSQIIISDFNLTNLTEVQFYILFALKELYPDKNLFNLSSKNEIGMFNKAIGTDKIVKYYNDNLSISEVVKFLNKDLSKFKEVSEKYYLYY
;
A
#
# COMPACT_ATOMS: atom_id res chain seq x y z
N ILE A 1 -6.91 11.37 -27.44
CA ILE A 1 -6.11 10.15 -27.73
C ILE A 1 -4.79 10.59 -28.35
N VAL A 2 -3.67 10.15 -27.79
CA VAL A 2 -2.33 10.28 -28.37
C VAL A 2 -2.01 8.98 -29.08
N THR A 3 -1.96 8.99 -30.41
CA THR A 3 -1.55 7.84 -31.22
C THR A 3 -0.11 8.01 -31.69
N ILE A 4 0.63 6.89 -31.71
CA ILE A 4 1.98 6.81 -32.26
C ILE A 4 1.90 6.07 -33.59
N ASN A 5 1.12 6.62 -34.53
CA ASN A 5 0.92 6.01 -35.83
C ASN A 5 2.28 5.88 -36.54
N THR A 6 2.61 4.64 -36.92
CA THR A 6 3.86 4.31 -37.60
C THR A 6 3.68 4.08 -39.08
N ASN A 7 2.45 4.18 -39.59
CA ASN A 7 2.08 3.86 -40.97
C ASN A 7 2.56 2.44 -41.36
N GLY A 8 2.47 1.50 -40.41
CA GLY A 8 2.90 0.11 -40.60
C GLY A 8 4.40 -0.16 -40.46
N LYS A 9 5.24 0.86 -40.24
CA LYS A 9 6.70 0.70 -40.02
C LYS A 9 7.03 0.06 -38.67
N ASN A 10 6.15 0.19 -37.68
CA ASN A 10 6.29 -0.37 -36.32
C ASN A 10 7.53 0.12 -35.53
N TYR A 11 8.08 1.28 -35.89
CA TYR A 11 9.05 2.06 -35.11
C TYR A 11 9.12 3.48 -35.69
N LYS A 12 9.76 4.39 -34.96
CA LYS A 12 10.06 5.76 -35.44
C LYS A 12 11.52 6.08 -35.16
N ASN A 13 12.18 6.74 -36.11
CA ASN A 13 13.57 7.13 -35.98
C ASN A 13 13.78 8.61 -36.25
N GLY A 14 14.85 9.17 -35.68
CA GLY A 14 15.22 10.57 -35.82
C GLY A 14 14.08 11.56 -35.83
N VAL A 15 13.88 12.27 -36.94
CA VAL A 15 12.85 13.31 -37.06
C VAL A 15 11.43 12.75 -36.90
N GLU A 16 11.16 11.53 -37.40
CA GLU A 16 9.85 10.88 -37.31
C GLU A 16 9.42 10.62 -35.86
N SER A 17 10.39 10.54 -34.92
CA SER A 17 10.09 10.33 -33.50
C SER A 17 9.35 11.50 -32.84
N LYS A 18 9.33 12.68 -33.49
CA LYS A 18 8.51 13.83 -33.08
C LYS A 18 7.08 13.78 -33.60
N GLU A 19 6.79 12.90 -34.55
CA GLU A 19 5.49 12.86 -35.21
C GLU A 19 4.53 11.98 -34.40
N ILE A 20 3.68 12.59 -33.60
CA ILE A 20 2.57 11.91 -32.91
C ILE A 20 1.24 12.40 -33.47
N GLY A 21 0.22 11.54 -33.46
CA GLY A 21 -1.14 11.91 -33.83
C GLY A 21 -1.97 12.24 -32.60
N LEU A 22 -2.80 13.27 -32.70
CA LEU A 22 -3.72 13.68 -31.65
C LEU A 22 -5.15 13.59 -32.19
N PHE A 23 -6.00 12.83 -31.51
CA PHE A 23 -7.42 12.74 -31.80
C PHE A 23 -8.25 13.23 -30.61
N GLU A 24 -9.08 14.24 -30.85
CA GLU A 24 -10.03 14.80 -29.88
C GLU A 24 -11.45 14.37 -30.26
N GLU A 25 -12.27 13.99 -29.28
CA GLU A 25 -13.62 13.48 -29.51
C GLU A 25 -13.67 12.19 -30.38
N TYR A 26 -12.82 11.21 -30.04
CA TYR A 26 -12.79 9.90 -30.69
C TYR A 26 -12.99 8.75 -29.69
N SER A 27 -13.49 7.64 -30.21
CA SER A 27 -13.67 6.37 -29.53
C SER A 27 -12.82 5.27 -30.19
N ILE A 28 -12.26 4.38 -29.37
CA ILE A 28 -11.52 3.19 -29.83
C ILE A 28 -12.44 1.97 -29.65
N LEU A 29 -12.74 1.27 -30.75
CA LEU A 29 -13.51 0.04 -30.71
C LEU A 29 -12.58 -1.15 -30.56
N ILE A 30 -12.85 -1.98 -29.56
CA ILE A 30 -12.04 -3.15 -29.21
C ILE A 30 -12.87 -4.40 -29.45
N ALA A 31 -12.31 -5.35 -30.19
CA ALA A 31 -12.88 -6.68 -30.41
C ALA A 31 -11.81 -7.72 -30.08
N ASP A 32 -12.14 -8.70 -29.23
CA ASP A 32 -11.25 -9.79 -28.84
C ASP A 32 -9.86 -9.32 -28.35
N GLY A 33 -9.83 -8.19 -27.64
CA GLY A 33 -8.61 -7.59 -27.09
C GLY A 33 -7.75 -6.82 -28.09
N VAL A 34 -8.22 -6.65 -29.33
CA VAL A 34 -7.52 -5.95 -30.43
C VAL A 34 -8.27 -4.67 -30.81
N ILE A 35 -7.51 -3.65 -31.21
CA ILE A 35 -8.05 -2.40 -31.76
C ILE A 35 -8.65 -2.68 -33.14
N SER A 36 -9.97 -2.67 -33.21
CA SER A 36 -10.70 -2.96 -34.46
C SER A 36 -10.91 -1.71 -35.31
N GLN A 37 -11.25 -0.58 -34.68
CA GLN A 37 -11.52 0.70 -35.34
C GLN A 37 -11.23 1.86 -34.40
N ILE A 38 -10.96 3.03 -34.98
CA ILE A 38 -10.87 4.31 -34.28
C ILE A 38 -11.81 5.26 -35.01
N ILE A 39 -12.83 5.76 -34.33
CA ILE A 39 -13.93 6.52 -34.96
C ILE A 39 -14.22 7.82 -34.19
N PRO A 40 -14.68 8.88 -34.88
CA PRO A 40 -15.20 10.06 -34.19
C PRO A 40 -16.39 9.71 -33.29
N ASN A 41 -16.51 10.36 -32.14
CA ASN A 41 -17.60 10.17 -31.18
C ASN A 41 -18.99 10.39 -31.80
N SER A 42 -19.08 11.28 -32.81
CA SER A 42 -20.32 11.53 -33.57
C SER A 42 -20.88 10.31 -34.30
N LYS A 43 -20.06 9.30 -34.57
CA LYS A 43 -20.47 8.04 -35.21
C LYS A 43 -20.77 6.92 -34.21
N LEU A 44 -20.59 7.16 -32.91
CA LEU A 44 -20.75 6.12 -31.89
C LEU A 44 -22.20 5.58 -31.80
N SER A 45 -23.20 6.42 -32.08
CA SER A 45 -24.62 6.04 -32.12
C SER A 45 -24.98 5.04 -33.23
N GLU A 46 -24.14 4.93 -34.26
CA GLU A 46 -24.30 4.01 -35.39
C GLU A 46 -23.71 2.63 -35.11
N ILE A 47 -23.00 2.45 -34.00
CA ILE A 47 -22.25 1.25 -33.66
C ILE A 47 -22.90 0.52 -32.47
N LYS A 48 -22.97 -0.81 -32.55
CA LYS A 48 -23.35 -1.67 -31.42
C LYS A 48 -22.11 -2.13 -30.67
N TYR A 49 -22.17 -2.11 -29.34
CA TYR A 49 -21.10 -2.56 -28.47
C TYR A 49 -21.68 -3.18 -27.18
N ASP A 50 -20.92 -4.09 -26.55
CA ASP A 50 -21.36 -4.78 -25.33
C ASP A 50 -21.07 -3.96 -24.06
N LYS A 51 -19.96 -3.22 -24.05
CA LYS A 51 -19.48 -2.43 -22.90
C LYS A 51 -18.86 -1.12 -23.37
N LYS A 52 -19.16 -0.05 -22.63
CA LYS A 52 -18.53 1.27 -22.79
C LYS A 52 -17.63 1.57 -21.59
N ILE A 53 -16.43 2.04 -21.84
CA ILE A 53 -15.57 2.67 -20.84
C ILE A 53 -15.54 4.16 -21.18
N ASP A 54 -16.15 4.98 -20.31
CA ASP A 54 -16.19 6.42 -20.51
C ASP A 54 -14.89 7.06 -20.00
N LEU A 55 -14.17 7.71 -20.92
CA LEU A 55 -12.89 8.37 -20.69
C LEU A 55 -12.97 9.86 -21.06
N THR A 56 -14.15 10.47 -20.92
CA THR A 56 -14.35 11.92 -21.07
C THR A 56 -13.32 12.67 -20.20
N ASP A 57 -12.73 13.73 -20.76
CA ASP A 57 -11.68 14.54 -20.13
C ASP A 57 -10.46 13.74 -19.64
N LYS A 58 -10.06 12.71 -20.39
CA LYS A 58 -8.85 11.91 -20.13
C LYS A 58 -7.99 11.79 -21.39
N ILE A 59 -6.69 11.57 -21.16
CA ILE A 59 -5.75 11.25 -22.23
C ILE A 59 -5.55 9.75 -22.29
N ILE A 60 -5.60 9.21 -23.50
CA ILE A 60 -5.29 7.81 -23.79
C ILE A 60 -3.98 7.80 -24.56
N MET A 61 -2.99 7.06 -24.09
CA MET A 61 -1.74 6.73 -24.78
C MET A 61 -1.67 5.22 -25.03
N PRO A 62 -0.82 4.76 -25.96
CA PRO A 62 -0.43 3.35 -25.96
C PRO A 62 0.10 2.99 -24.57
N GLY A 63 -0.16 1.76 -24.14
CA GLY A 63 0.42 1.21 -22.93
C GLY A 63 1.94 1.40 -22.94
N LEU A 64 2.51 1.80 -21.80
CA LEU A 64 3.96 2.00 -21.71
C LEU A 64 4.69 0.66 -21.79
N VAL A 65 5.87 0.69 -22.40
CA VAL A 65 6.76 -0.47 -22.53
C VAL A 65 8.06 -0.16 -21.79
N GLU A 66 8.26 -0.85 -20.67
CA GLU A 66 9.49 -0.81 -19.90
C GLU A 66 10.43 -1.89 -20.44
N CYS A 67 11.42 -1.50 -21.26
CA CYS A 67 12.18 -2.43 -22.11
C CYS A 67 13.54 -2.87 -21.55
N HIS A 68 13.87 -2.46 -20.33
CA HIS A 68 15.13 -2.77 -19.66
C HIS A 68 15.01 -2.63 -18.13
N THR A 69 14.92 -3.76 -17.40
CA THR A 69 15.00 -3.78 -15.92
C THR A 69 15.68 -5.03 -15.38
N HIS A 70 16.13 -4.96 -14.13
CA HIS A 70 16.56 -6.11 -13.32
C HIS A 70 15.68 -6.22 -12.08
N THR A 71 14.35 -6.15 -12.26
CA THR A 71 13.38 -5.98 -11.17
C THR A 71 13.38 -7.13 -10.13
N VAL A 72 13.81 -8.34 -10.52
CA VAL A 72 13.91 -9.51 -9.64
C VAL A 72 15.30 -9.56 -9.00
N PHE A 73 15.37 -9.10 -7.74
CA PHE A 73 16.59 -9.13 -6.93
C PHE A 73 16.27 -9.17 -5.42
N ALA A 74 17.17 -9.76 -4.65
CA ALA A 74 17.13 -9.78 -3.19
C ALA A 74 18.25 -8.92 -2.58
N GLY A 75 18.13 -8.64 -1.28
CA GLY A 75 19.06 -7.77 -0.55
C GLY A 75 18.89 -6.29 -0.85
N SER A 76 19.82 -5.47 -0.35
CA SER A 76 19.83 -4.02 -0.54
C SER A 76 21.25 -3.48 -0.62
N ARG A 77 21.50 -2.57 -1.57
CA ARG A 77 22.77 -1.85 -1.71
C ARG A 77 22.71 -0.43 -1.11
N ALA A 78 21.73 -0.14 -0.25
CA ALA A 78 21.62 1.16 0.42
C ALA A 78 22.87 1.52 1.25
N LYS A 79 23.53 0.52 1.85
CA LYS A 79 24.79 0.73 2.58
C LYS A 79 25.92 1.20 1.66
N GLU A 80 26.03 0.60 0.48
CA GLU A 80 26.99 1.01 -0.54
C GLU A 80 26.67 2.43 -1.04
N PHE A 81 25.39 2.75 -1.28
CA PHE A 81 24.99 4.11 -1.64
C PHE A 81 25.44 5.13 -0.58
N ASN A 82 25.26 4.83 0.71
CA ASN A 82 25.78 5.68 1.79
C ASN A 82 27.32 5.78 1.77
N MET A 83 28.04 4.69 1.45
CA MET A 83 29.51 4.75 1.32
C MET A 83 29.94 5.67 0.17
N ARG A 84 29.26 5.63 -0.98
CA ARG A 84 29.50 6.54 -2.11
C ARG A 84 29.26 8.00 -1.71
N LEU A 85 28.18 8.29 -0.98
CA LEU A 85 27.90 9.64 -0.47
C LEU A 85 28.98 10.14 0.50
N ASN A 86 29.67 9.23 1.19
CA ASN A 86 30.81 9.55 2.05
C ASN A 86 32.17 9.56 1.30
N GLY A 87 32.15 9.55 -0.03
CA GLY A 87 33.34 9.69 -0.87
C GLY A 87 34.20 8.44 -1.00
N LYS A 88 33.68 7.25 -0.66
CA LYS A 88 34.42 5.98 -0.82
C LYS A 88 34.59 5.61 -2.29
N SER A 89 35.79 5.13 -2.64
CA SER A 89 36.09 4.65 -3.99
C SER A 89 35.38 3.33 -4.29
N TYR A 90 35.27 2.98 -5.58
CA TYR A 90 34.69 1.71 -6.01
C TYR A 90 35.46 0.50 -5.43
N GLU A 91 36.78 0.60 -5.37
CA GLU A 91 37.66 -0.43 -4.80
C GLU A 91 37.42 -0.60 -3.29
N GLU A 92 37.29 0.51 -2.54
CA GLU A 92 36.98 0.46 -1.11
C GLU A 92 35.61 -0.18 -0.83
N ILE A 93 34.62 0.10 -1.69
CA ILE A 93 33.28 -0.50 -1.63
C ILE A 93 33.34 -2.00 -1.94
N ALA A 94 34.08 -2.41 -2.97
CA ALA A 94 34.25 -3.81 -3.33
C ALA A 94 34.98 -4.59 -2.22
N MET A 95 36.04 -4.02 -1.61
CA MET A 95 36.76 -4.62 -0.48
C MET A 95 35.87 -4.79 0.76
N ALA A 96 34.87 -3.93 0.94
CA ALA A 96 33.86 -4.06 2.01
C ALA A 96 32.75 -5.08 1.69
N GLY A 97 32.85 -5.82 0.59
CA GLY A 97 31.85 -6.80 0.16
C GLY A 97 30.61 -6.18 -0.51
N GLY A 98 30.70 -4.93 -0.98
CA GLY A 98 29.69 -4.26 -1.80
C GLY A 98 29.74 -4.71 -3.27
N GLY A 99 29.07 -3.96 -4.16
CA GLY A 99 29.07 -4.27 -5.58
C GLY A 99 28.00 -5.28 -6.01
N ILE A 100 28.03 -5.66 -7.29
CA ILE A 100 27.11 -6.65 -7.87
C ILE A 100 27.16 -7.99 -7.12
N ASN A 101 28.33 -8.39 -6.62
CA ASN A 101 28.50 -9.64 -5.85
C ASN A 101 27.67 -9.69 -4.57
N SER A 102 27.35 -8.54 -3.95
CA SER A 102 26.45 -8.48 -2.80
C SER A 102 25.02 -8.89 -3.18
N THR A 103 24.54 -8.42 -4.33
CA THR A 103 23.24 -8.81 -4.88
C THR A 103 23.25 -10.26 -5.33
N VAL A 104 24.31 -10.71 -6.02
CA VAL A 104 24.46 -12.11 -6.45
C VAL A 104 24.35 -13.05 -5.27
N LYS A 105 25.11 -12.78 -4.20
CA LYS A 105 25.04 -13.56 -2.96
C LYS A 105 23.61 -13.62 -2.42
N SER A 106 22.96 -12.47 -2.29
CA SER A 106 21.60 -12.38 -1.74
C SER A 106 20.60 -13.17 -2.59
N VAL A 107 20.70 -13.09 -3.92
CA VAL A 107 19.80 -13.80 -4.84
C VAL A 107 20.05 -15.31 -4.84
N ARG A 108 21.30 -15.76 -4.76
CA ARG A 108 21.64 -17.18 -4.61
C ARG A 108 21.08 -17.77 -3.30
N GLU A 109 21.16 -17.00 -2.21
CA GLU A 109 20.66 -17.40 -0.88
C GLU A 109 19.12 -17.38 -0.79
N SER A 110 18.44 -16.56 -1.59
CA SER A 110 16.97 -16.49 -1.59
C SER A 110 16.29 -17.67 -2.30
N GLY A 111 15.16 -18.09 -1.74
CA GLY A 111 14.28 -19.09 -2.34
C GLY A 111 13.45 -18.56 -3.50
N PHE A 112 12.89 -19.46 -4.32
CA PHE A 112 12.02 -19.12 -5.45
C PHE A 112 10.82 -18.25 -5.04
N GLU A 113 10.03 -18.70 -4.06
CA GLU A 113 8.83 -17.98 -3.59
C GLU A 113 9.18 -16.64 -2.93
N GLU A 114 10.34 -16.53 -2.30
CA GLU A 114 10.83 -15.28 -1.73
C GLU A 114 11.08 -14.26 -2.86
N LEU A 115 11.80 -14.66 -3.91
CA LEU A 115 12.08 -13.81 -5.08
C LEU A 115 10.80 -13.38 -5.80
N VAL A 116 9.80 -14.27 -5.91
CA VAL A 116 8.46 -13.92 -6.41
C VAL A 116 7.84 -12.84 -5.53
N ASN A 117 7.76 -13.07 -4.21
CA ASN A 117 7.03 -12.19 -3.29
C ASN A 117 7.67 -10.80 -3.14
N ILE A 118 9.00 -10.69 -3.13
CA ILE A 118 9.67 -9.38 -3.06
C ILE A 118 9.54 -8.59 -4.37
N SER A 119 9.28 -9.26 -5.50
CA SER A 119 9.18 -8.64 -6.82
C SER A 119 7.78 -8.11 -7.12
N LYS A 120 6.73 -8.72 -6.55
CA LYS A 120 5.32 -8.31 -6.68
C LYS A 120 5.08 -6.79 -6.50
N PRO A 121 5.45 -6.16 -5.37
CA PRO A 121 5.18 -4.73 -5.17
C PRO A 121 5.94 -3.83 -6.17
N ARG A 122 7.07 -4.28 -6.71
CA ARG A 122 7.86 -3.55 -7.72
C ARG A 122 7.14 -3.56 -9.07
N ILE A 123 6.62 -4.72 -9.47
CA ILE A 123 5.83 -4.89 -10.70
C ILE A 123 4.52 -4.10 -10.62
N GLU A 124 3.80 -4.20 -9.50
CA GLU A 124 2.57 -3.44 -9.28
C GLU A 124 2.78 -1.93 -9.35
N ASN A 125 3.97 -1.43 -8.95
CA ASN A 125 4.32 -0.03 -9.11
C ASN A 125 4.50 0.37 -10.59
N PHE A 126 5.07 -0.49 -11.43
CA PHE A 126 5.16 -0.25 -12.87
C PHE A 126 3.78 -0.25 -13.53
N ILE A 127 2.94 -1.26 -13.24
CA ILE A 127 1.59 -1.35 -13.78
C ILE A 127 0.79 -0.08 -13.44
N ARG A 128 0.95 0.45 -12.23
CA ARG A 128 0.27 1.67 -11.76
C ARG A 128 0.65 2.91 -12.56
N GLN A 129 1.84 2.93 -13.14
CA GLN A 129 2.36 4.04 -13.94
C GLN A 129 1.99 3.95 -15.43
N GLY A 130 1.23 2.92 -15.82
CA GLY A 130 0.80 2.71 -17.21
C GLY A 130 1.59 1.63 -17.94
N VAL A 131 2.49 0.90 -17.27
CA VAL A 131 3.23 -0.19 -17.92
C VAL A 131 2.30 -1.34 -18.25
N THR A 132 2.29 -1.73 -19.53
CA THR A 132 1.53 -2.88 -20.05
C THR A 132 2.43 -4.00 -20.56
N THR A 133 3.73 -3.70 -20.71
CA THR A 133 4.77 -4.66 -21.06
C THR A 133 6.05 -4.33 -20.30
N LEU A 134 6.63 -5.31 -19.61
CA LEU A 134 7.79 -5.16 -18.74
C LEU A 134 8.86 -6.21 -19.08
N GLU A 135 10.04 -5.78 -19.49
CA GLU A 135 11.20 -6.68 -19.56
C GLU A 135 11.82 -6.86 -18.18
N ILE A 136 12.15 -8.10 -17.82
CA ILE A 136 12.94 -8.41 -16.63
C ILE A 136 14.11 -9.31 -17.03
N LYS A 137 15.32 -8.83 -16.76
CA LYS A 137 16.56 -9.56 -16.98
C LYS A 137 16.93 -10.41 -15.75
N SER A 138 17.55 -11.56 -16.01
CA SER A 138 18.27 -12.32 -14.99
C SER A 138 19.64 -11.68 -14.69
N GLY A 139 20.69 -12.45 -14.39
CA GLY A 139 22.06 -11.93 -14.26
C GLY A 139 22.51 -11.60 -12.83
N TYR A 140 21.72 -11.96 -11.83
CA TYR A 140 22.17 -12.00 -10.42
C TYR A 140 22.33 -13.43 -9.89
N GLY A 141 22.19 -14.44 -10.74
CA GLY A 141 22.44 -15.84 -10.38
C GLY A 141 23.88 -16.25 -10.65
N LEU A 142 24.40 -15.94 -11.84
CA LEU A 142 25.75 -16.27 -12.33
C LEU A 142 26.13 -17.75 -12.16
N SER A 143 25.15 -18.64 -12.16
CA SER A 143 25.28 -20.09 -11.99
C SER A 143 24.14 -20.74 -12.78
N PHE A 144 24.27 -22.01 -13.15
CA PHE A 144 23.20 -22.71 -13.87
C PHE A 144 21.89 -22.64 -13.07
N TYR A 145 21.89 -23.13 -11.84
CA TYR A 145 20.67 -23.23 -11.04
C TYR A 145 20.04 -21.88 -10.71
N ASP A 146 20.85 -20.85 -10.42
CA ASP A 146 20.32 -19.56 -9.98
C ASP A 146 19.85 -18.69 -11.15
N GLU A 147 20.48 -18.77 -12.33
CA GLU A 147 19.96 -18.10 -13.53
C GLU A 147 18.65 -18.73 -14.00
N ILE A 148 18.56 -20.07 -13.99
CA ILE A 148 17.30 -20.76 -14.30
C ILE A 148 16.22 -20.40 -13.27
N LYS A 149 16.54 -20.40 -11.97
CA LYS A 149 15.62 -19.96 -10.91
C LYS A 149 15.08 -18.55 -11.17
N LEU A 150 15.94 -17.60 -11.53
CA LEU A 150 15.52 -16.23 -11.84
C LEU A 150 14.57 -16.19 -13.04
N LEU A 151 14.90 -16.89 -14.13
CA LEU A 151 14.02 -16.94 -15.31
C LEU A 151 12.68 -17.60 -14.98
N GLU A 152 12.66 -18.68 -14.21
CA GLU A 152 11.42 -19.30 -13.74
C GLU A 152 10.59 -18.36 -12.85
N VAL A 153 11.24 -17.55 -11.99
CA VAL A 153 10.55 -16.51 -11.21
C VAL A 153 9.92 -15.47 -12.14
N VAL A 154 10.62 -15.02 -13.18
CA VAL A 154 10.06 -14.07 -14.16
C VAL A 154 8.86 -14.67 -14.89
N ASN A 155 8.96 -15.91 -15.37
CA ASN A 155 7.83 -16.61 -16.02
C ASN A 155 6.66 -16.83 -15.06
N LYS A 156 6.94 -17.08 -13.77
CA LYS A 156 5.89 -17.16 -12.75
C LYS A 156 5.19 -15.82 -12.57
N LEU A 157 5.93 -14.72 -12.53
CA LEU A 157 5.38 -13.38 -12.40
C LEU A 157 4.53 -13.00 -13.62
N ASP A 158 4.97 -13.35 -14.83
CA ASP A 158 4.18 -13.22 -16.07
C ASP A 158 2.82 -13.92 -15.95
N SER A 159 2.79 -15.15 -15.39
CA SER A 159 1.52 -15.87 -15.18
C SER A 159 0.59 -15.27 -14.12
N LEU A 160 1.12 -14.43 -13.23
CA LEU A 160 0.37 -13.86 -12.09
C LEU A 160 -0.24 -12.49 -12.42
N TYR A 161 0.38 -11.73 -13.32
CA TYR A 161 -0.07 -10.39 -13.66
C TYR A 161 -0.76 -10.36 -15.01
N PRO A 162 -1.70 -9.41 -15.22
CA PRO A 162 -2.41 -9.32 -16.48
C PRO A 162 -1.57 -8.73 -17.62
N ILE A 163 -0.43 -8.07 -17.32
CA ILE A 163 0.48 -7.46 -18.30
C ILE A 163 1.47 -8.48 -18.86
N ASP A 164 2.14 -8.17 -19.97
CA ASP A 164 3.21 -9.04 -20.49
C ASP A 164 4.51 -8.78 -19.72
N ILE A 165 5.11 -9.82 -19.14
CA ILE A 165 6.43 -9.77 -18.51
C ILE A 165 7.41 -10.64 -19.31
N ILE A 166 8.39 -9.99 -19.93
CA ILE A 166 9.29 -10.63 -20.89
C ILE A 166 10.63 -11.00 -20.23
N PRO A 167 10.95 -12.30 -20.11
CA PRO A 167 12.23 -12.74 -19.57
C PRO A 167 13.37 -12.59 -20.57
N THR A 168 14.45 -11.94 -20.13
CA THR A 168 15.73 -11.85 -20.85
C THR A 168 16.84 -12.52 -20.02
N PHE A 169 17.56 -13.45 -20.64
CA PHE A 169 18.70 -14.11 -20.01
C PHE A 169 19.94 -13.21 -20.05
N LEU A 170 20.54 -12.95 -18.88
CA LEU A 170 21.77 -12.16 -18.73
C LEU A 170 22.80 -12.92 -17.89
N GLY A 171 23.08 -14.19 -18.22
CA GLY A 171 24.15 -14.95 -17.53
C GLY A 171 25.53 -14.32 -17.68
N ALA A 172 25.74 -13.53 -18.75
CA ALA A 172 26.95 -12.77 -19.02
C ALA A 172 26.93 -11.35 -18.42
N HIS A 173 26.41 -11.20 -17.19
CA HIS A 173 26.40 -9.91 -16.49
C HIS A 173 27.76 -9.54 -15.90
N THR A 174 28.42 -10.51 -15.26
CA THR A 174 29.80 -10.43 -14.79
C THR A 174 30.31 -11.86 -14.53
N PHE A 175 31.59 -12.03 -14.23
CA PHE A 175 32.13 -13.34 -13.86
C PHE A 175 31.85 -13.63 -12.38
N PRO A 176 31.30 -14.81 -12.04
CA PRO A 176 31.11 -15.18 -10.65
C PRO A 176 32.45 -15.41 -9.95
N PRO A 177 32.53 -15.23 -8.62
CA PRO A 177 33.78 -15.35 -7.87
C PRO A 177 34.53 -16.68 -8.08
N GLU A 178 33.81 -17.79 -8.21
CA GLU A 178 34.35 -19.13 -8.44
C GLU A 178 35.04 -19.31 -9.81
N TYR A 179 34.78 -18.45 -10.79
CA TYR A 179 35.36 -18.52 -12.14
C TYR A 179 36.27 -17.32 -12.49
N ILE A 180 36.69 -16.52 -11.50
CA ILE A 180 37.52 -15.34 -11.76
C ILE A 180 38.88 -15.69 -12.38
N ASN A 181 39.42 -16.88 -12.06
CA ASN A 181 40.68 -17.40 -12.59
C ASN A 181 40.50 -18.37 -13.78
N ASP A 182 39.25 -18.68 -14.14
CA ASP A 182 38.92 -19.60 -15.24
C ASP A 182 37.65 -19.11 -15.97
N LYS A 183 37.80 -17.95 -16.60
CA LYS A 183 36.71 -17.25 -17.30
C LYS A 183 36.16 -18.06 -18.47
N GLU A 184 37.01 -18.79 -19.19
CA GLU A 184 36.58 -19.61 -20.34
C GLU A 184 35.66 -20.74 -19.89
N LYS A 185 35.92 -21.37 -18.74
CA LYS A 185 35.02 -22.38 -18.20
C LYS A 185 33.61 -21.83 -17.89
N TYR A 186 33.49 -20.60 -17.40
CA TYR A 186 32.17 -19.99 -17.19
C TYR A 186 31.44 -19.71 -18.51
N ILE A 187 32.17 -19.26 -19.53
CA ILE A 187 31.63 -19.07 -20.88
C ILE A 187 31.16 -20.42 -21.45
N ASP A 188 31.92 -21.49 -21.25
CA ASP A 188 31.52 -22.84 -21.66
C ASP A 188 30.23 -23.30 -20.97
N ILE A 189 30.03 -22.96 -19.69
CA ILE A 189 28.77 -23.26 -18.98
C ILE A 189 27.61 -22.47 -19.58
N ILE A 190 27.81 -21.18 -19.89
CA ILE A 190 26.77 -20.37 -20.55
C ILE A 190 26.39 -21.01 -21.90
N ILE A 191 27.39 -21.33 -22.73
CA ILE A 191 27.20 -21.81 -24.11
C ILE A 191 26.66 -23.24 -24.17
N ASN A 192 27.23 -24.15 -23.38
CA ASN A 192 26.97 -25.58 -23.52
C ASN A 192 25.92 -26.11 -22.53
N GLU A 193 25.60 -25.37 -21.47
CA GLU A 193 24.63 -25.80 -20.44
C GLU A 193 23.43 -24.86 -20.34
N MET A 194 23.64 -23.57 -20.06
CA MET A 194 22.54 -22.64 -19.79
C MET A 194 21.70 -22.34 -21.04
N LEU A 195 22.33 -21.90 -22.14
CA LEU A 195 21.62 -21.54 -23.36
C LEU A 195 20.79 -22.70 -23.95
N PRO A 196 21.33 -23.93 -24.07
CA PRO A 196 20.55 -25.08 -24.52
C PRO A 196 19.34 -25.37 -23.63
N TYR A 197 19.51 -25.33 -22.30
CA TYR A 197 18.41 -25.56 -21.37
C TYR A 197 17.33 -24.47 -21.45
N ILE A 198 17.74 -23.20 -21.53
CA ILE A 198 16.84 -22.05 -21.69
C ILE A 198 16.04 -22.17 -22.98
N SER A 199 16.67 -22.57 -24.07
CA SER A 199 16.01 -22.78 -25.37
C SER A 199 15.02 -23.94 -25.31
N GLU A 200 15.44 -25.10 -24.77
CA GLU A 200 14.59 -26.30 -24.64
C GLU A 200 13.34 -25.99 -23.80
N LYS A 201 13.50 -25.29 -22.67
CA LYS A 201 12.42 -24.94 -21.75
C LYS A 201 11.70 -23.64 -22.10
N LYS A 202 12.15 -22.90 -23.12
CA LYS A 202 11.62 -21.60 -23.57
C LYS A 202 11.54 -20.57 -22.44
N LEU A 203 12.57 -20.52 -21.59
CA LEU A 203 12.57 -19.69 -20.38
C LEU A 203 12.86 -18.21 -20.63
N ALA A 204 13.46 -17.85 -21.78
CA ALA A 204 13.78 -16.49 -22.15
C ALA A 204 13.39 -16.20 -23.60
N LYS A 205 13.15 -14.92 -23.92
CA LYS A 205 12.93 -14.43 -25.31
C LYS A 205 14.19 -13.84 -25.93
N SER A 206 15.10 -13.36 -25.08
CA SER A 206 16.32 -12.70 -25.49
C SER A 206 17.50 -13.17 -24.64
N CYS A 207 18.70 -13.09 -25.21
CA CYS A 207 19.97 -13.18 -24.51
C CYS A 207 20.64 -11.80 -24.53
N ASP A 208 21.19 -11.43 -23.40
CA ASP A 208 21.90 -10.18 -23.17
C ASP A 208 23.30 -10.46 -22.62
N GLY A 209 24.18 -9.47 -22.67
CA GLY A 209 25.53 -9.52 -22.14
C GLY A 209 26.03 -8.14 -21.72
N PHE A 210 26.99 -8.12 -20.81
CA PHE A 210 27.69 -6.89 -20.43
C PHE A 210 29.09 -6.84 -21.04
N CYS A 211 29.21 -6.11 -22.17
CA CYS A 211 30.45 -5.92 -22.89
C CYS A 211 31.21 -4.72 -22.29
N GLU A 212 32.16 -5.01 -21.41
CA GLU A 212 32.88 -3.99 -20.65
C GLU A 212 34.26 -4.53 -20.19
N LEU A 213 35.25 -3.66 -19.99
CA LEU A 213 36.61 -4.01 -19.55
C LEU A 213 36.62 -4.81 -18.24
N THR A 214 35.66 -4.54 -17.35
CA THR A 214 35.54 -5.17 -16.04
C THR A 214 34.65 -6.42 -16.06
N ALA A 215 34.00 -6.71 -17.19
CA ALA A 215 33.12 -7.86 -17.38
C ALA A 215 33.61 -8.69 -18.57
N PHE A 216 32.82 -8.81 -19.63
CA PHE A 216 33.15 -9.63 -20.81
C PHE A 216 33.74 -8.77 -21.93
N SER A 217 34.78 -9.30 -22.58
CA SER A 217 35.31 -8.69 -23.80
C SER A 217 34.39 -8.95 -25.00
N THR A 218 34.52 -8.11 -26.04
CA THR A 218 33.78 -8.24 -27.31
C THR A 218 33.86 -9.65 -27.90
N LYS A 219 35.06 -10.27 -27.91
CA LYS A 219 35.24 -11.65 -28.41
C LYS A 219 34.52 -12.71 -27.57
N GLN A 220 34.36 -12.47 -26.27
CA GLN A 220 33.66 -13.41 -25.39
C GLN A 220 32.15 -13.28 -25.57
N ILE A 221 31.64 -12.05 -25.70
CA ILE A 221 30.24 -11.80 -26.05
C ILE A 221 29.91 -12.40 -27.42
N GLU A 222 30.77 -12.25 -28.42
CA GLU A 222 30.58 -12.83 -29.75
C GLU A 222 30.33 -14.34 -29.69
N LYS A 223 31.15 -15.10 -28.95
CA LYS A 223 30.95 -16.54 -28.74
C LYS A 223 29.58 -16.86 -28.12
N ILE A 224 29.18 -16.10 -27.10
CA ILE A 224 27.91 -16.29 -26.39
C ILE A 224 26.73 -15.97 -27.30
N PHE A 225 26.82 -14.89 -28.07
CA PHE A 225 25.75 -14.45 -28.97
C PHE A 225 25.57 -15.37 -30.17
N ILE A 226 26.65 -15.98 -30.70
CA ILE A 226 26.55 -17.01 -31.72
C ILE A 226 25.70 -18.18 -31.18
N ALA A 227 26.03 -18.68 -29.99
CA ALA A 227 25.28 -19.76 -29.35
C ALA A 227 23.84 -19.37 -28.99
N ALA A 228 23.61 -18.12 -28.59
CA ALA A 228 22.26 -17.62 -28.28
C ALA A 228 21.41 -17.47 -29.54
N ALA A 229 22.00 -17.04 -30.66
CA ALA A 229 21.33 -16.98 -31.95
C ALA A 229 20.97 -18.38 -32.45
N ASP A 230 21.88 -19.36 -32.33
CA ASP A 230 21.61 -20.77 -32.63
C ASP A 230 20.49 -21.35 -31.74
N SER A 231 20.30 -20.78 -30.55
CA SER A 231 19.24 -21.11 -29.59
C SER A 231 17.92 -20.35 -29.85
N ASN A 232 17.80 -19.61 -30.95
CA ASN A 232 16.67 -18.77 -31.35
C ASN A 232 16.28 -17.68 -30.34
N LEU A 233 17.26 -17.14 -29.61
CA LEU A 233 17.06 -15.99 -28.73
C LEU A 233 17.38 -14.68 -29.48
N ASN A 234 16.58 -13.64 -29.24
CA ASN A 234 16.93 -12.30 -29.69
C ASN A 234 18.19 -11.82 -28.96
N LEU A 235 19.05 -11.05 -29.62
CA LEU A 235 20.25 -10.51 -29.01
C LEU A 235 20.00 -9.08 -28.52
N LYS A 236 20.49 -8.75 -27.34
CA LYS A 236 20.55 -7.40 -26.76
C LYS A 236 21.91 -7.22 -26.10
N LEU A 237 22.42 -6.00 -25.95
CA LEU A 237 23.74 -5.82 -25.34
C LEU A 237 23.85 -4.55 -24.49
N HIS A 238 24.31 -4.70 -23.25
CA HIS A 238 24.86 -3.59 -22.48
C HIS A 238 26.27 -3.28 -22.99
N THR A 239 26.47 -2.10 -23.56
CA THR A 239 27.77 -1.68 -24.10
C THR A 239 27.96 -0.17 -23.99
N ASP A 240 29.23 0.24 -24.04
CA ASP A 240 29.63 1.65 -24.08
C ASP A 240 29.06 2.46 -22.91
N GLN A 241 28.94 1.81 -21.73
CA GLN A 241 28.54 2.45 -20.49
C GLN A 241 29.71 3.25 -19.87
N PHE A 242 30.86 2.61 -19.69
CA PHE A 242 32.06 3.27 -19.15
C PHE A 242 33.22 3.23 -20.13
N ASN A 243 33.35 2.16 -20.92
CA ASN A 243 34.38 2.06 -21.96
C ASN A 243 33.78 1.55 -23.27
N SER A 244 34.24 2.12 -24.39
CA SER A 244 33.92 1.60 -25.72
C SER A 244 35.01 0.64 -26.16
N ILE A 245 34.68 -0.66 -26.18
CA ILE A 245 35.63 -1.76 -26.47
C ILE A 245 35.26 -2.58 -27.72
N GLY A 246 34.32 -2.09 -28.52
CA GLY A 246 33.85 -2.75 -29.75
C GLY A 246 32.52 -3.50 -29.60
N GLY A 247 31.84 -3.37 -28.47
CA GLY A 247 30.56 -4.05 -28.23
C GLY A 247 29.43 -3.53 -29.12
N LEU A 248 29.42 -2.23 -29.41
CA LEU A 248 28.46 -1.63 -30.34
C LEU A 248 28.56 -2.28 -31.73
N GLU A 249 29.76 -2.30 -32.32
CA GLU A 249 30.00 -2.85 -33.65
C GLU A 249 29.56 -4.31 -33.74
N LEU A 250 29.93 -5.11 -32.73
CA LEU A 250 29.50 -6.50 -32.63
C LEU A 250 27.97 -6.62 -32.61
N ALA A 251 27.29 -5.84 -31.76
CA ALA A 251 25.83 -5.91 -31.66
C ALA A 251 25.14 -5.53 -32.98
N LEU A 252 25.67 -4.54 -33.71
CA LEU A 252 25.17 -4.16 -35.03
C LEU A 252 25.41 -5.25 -36.07
N GLU A 253 26.62 -5.81 -36.13
CA GLU A 253 26.99 -6.90 -37.04
C GLU A 253 26.14 -8.16 -36.83
N MET A 254 25.80 -8.45 -35.57
CA MET A 254 24.98 -9.62 -35.20
C MET A 254 23.47 -9.34 -35.27
N GLY A 255 23.05 -8.13 -35.65
CA GLY A 255 21.63 -7.78 -35.77
C GLY A 255 20.87 -7.77 -34.44
N ALA A 256 21.52 -7.33 -33.37
CA ALA A 256 20.89 -7.21 -32.06
C ALA A 256 19.66 -6.29 -32.11
N LYS A 257 18.63 -6.62 -31.31
CA LYS A 257 17.40 -5.81 -31.20
C LYS A 257 17.66 -4.49 -30.51
N SER A 258 18.54 -4.47 -29.52
CA SER A 258 18.98 -3.22 -28.90
C SER A 258 20.41 -3.26 -28.40
N VAL A 259 20.99 -2.07 -28.32
CA VAL A 259 22.15 -1.75 -27.50
C VAL A 259 21.70 -0.79 -26.42
N ASP A 260 22.08 -1.08 -25.19
CA ASP A 260 21.60 -0.42 -23.99
C ASP A 260 22.79 0.32 -23.35
N HIS A 261 22.54 1.43 -22.63
CA HIS A 261 23.54 2.38 -22.06
C HIS A 261 24.00 3.50 -23.02
N LEU A 262 25.18 3.36 -23.63
CA LEU A 262 25.80 4.30 -24.58
C LEU A 262 26.30 5.65 -24.02
N GLU A 263 26.58 5.76 -22.72
CA GLU A 263 27.10 6.99 -22.09
C GLU A 263 28.42 7.48 -22.68
N VAL A 264 29.30 6.58 -23.12
CA VAL A 264 30.59 6.93 -23.75
C VAL A 264 30.62 6.76 -25.26
N LEU A 265 29.43 6.65 -25.89
CA LEU A 265 29.32 6.54 -27.34
C LEU A 265 29.99 7.72 -28.05
N SER A 266 30.94 7.39 -28.91
CA SER A 266 31.71 8.38 -29.67
C SER A 266 31.24 8.53 -31.12
N ASP A 267 30.82 7.44 -31.77
CA ASP A 267 30.39 7.40 -33.18
C ASP A 267 28.90 7.06 -33.30
N VAL A 268 28.06 8.09 -33.32
CA VAL A 268 26.59 7.97 -33.38
C VAL A 268 26.08 7.49 -34.74
N ASP A 269 26.87 7.68 -35.80
CA ASP A 269 26.47 7.37 -37.19
C ASP A 269 26.38 5.86 -37.42
N LYS A 270 27.10 5.06 -36.63
CA LYS A 270 27.02 3.59 -36.68
C LYS A 270 25.63 3.08 -36.28
N VAL A 271 25.08 3.63 -35.20
CA VAL A 271 23.74 3.24 -34.71
C VAL A 271 22.66 3.66 -35.70
N ALA A 272 22.79 4.88 -36.23
CA ALA A 272 21.86 5.50 -37.16
C ALA A 272 21.54 4.68 -38.43
N ASN A 273 22.51 3.92 -38.91
CA ASN A 273 22.39 3.13 -40.13
C ASN A 273 21.87 1.70 -39.89
N SER A 274 21.35 1.42 -38.69
CA SER A 274 20.88 0.10 -38.29
C SER A 274 19.42 0.11 -37.84
N GLU A 275 18.80 -1.07 -37.79
CA GLU A 275 17.51 -1.26 -37.12
C GLU A 275 17.64 -1.57 -35.61
N THR A 276 18.87 -1.59 -35.08
CA THR A 276 19.13 -1.79 -33.66
C THR A 276 18.70 -0.56 -32.88
N VAL A 277 17.93 -0.77 -31.82
CA VAL A 277 17.43 0.32 -30.97
C VAL A 277 18.49 0.73 -29.96
N ALA A 278 18.78 2.03 -29.86
CA ALA A 278 19.56 2.60 -28.77
C ALA A 278 18.65 2.82 -27.55
N VAL A 279 18.75 1.95 -26.53
CA VAL A 279 18.01 2.08 -25.28
C VAL A 279 18.85 2.89 -24.29
N LEU A 280 18.39 4.10 -23.98
CA LEU A 280 19.11 5.03 -23.13
C LEU A 280 18.57 4.97 -21.70
N LEU A 281 19.49 4.98 -20.72
CA LEU A 281 19.19 4.67 -19.32
C LEU A 281 19.57 5.85 -18.39
N PRO A 282 18.90 7.01 -18.47
CA PRO A 282 19.32 8.23 -17.77
C PRO A 282 19.35 8.10 -16.25
N GLY A 283 18.58 7.16 -15.68
CA GLY A 283 18.58 6.88 -14.25
C GLY A 283 19.96 6.42 -13.75
N VAL A 284 20.72 5.73 -14.60
CA VAL A 284 22.08 5.25 -14.33
C VAL A 284 23.05 6.41 -14.24
N SER A 285 23.11 7.25 -15.28
CA SER A 285 23.94 8.46 -15.30
C SER A 285 23.66 9.36 -14.10
N PHE A 286 22.37 9.52 -13.75
CA PHE A 286 21.97 10.29 -12.57
C PHE A 286 22.49 9.69 -11.26
N SER A 287 22.23 8.40 -11.01
CA SER A 287 22.60 7.74 -9.75
C SER A 287 24.10 7.55 -9.58
N LEU A 288 24.84 7.37 -10.67
CA LEU A 288 26.30 7.23 -10.67
C LEU A 288 27.05 8.57 -10.78
N GLN A 289 26.33 9.69 -10.96
CA GLN A 289 26.91 11.00 -11.26
C GLN A 289 27.86 10.96 -12.46
N TYR A 290 27.42 10.29 -13.52
CA TYR A 290 28.17 10.08 -14.75
C TYR A 290 27.58 10.88 -15.91
N ASN A 291 28.29 10.90 -17.05
CA ASN A 291 27.77 11.53 -18.26
C ASN A 291 26.53 10.80 -18.79
N TYR A 292 25.66 11.54 -19.47
CA TYR A 292 24.47 10.98 -20.12
C TYR A 292 24.77 10.59 -21.56
N ALA A 293 24.14 9.52 -22.03
CA ALA A 293 24.20 9.11 -23.43
C ALA A 293 23.74 10.23 -24.38
N PRO A 294 24.31 10.33 -25.60
CA PRO A 294 24.14 11.48 -26.47
C PRO A 294 22.83 11.45 -27.27
N ALA A 295 21.68 11.40 -26.60
CA ALA A 295 20.36 11.19 -27.21
C ALA A 295 20.04 12.18 -28.34
N ARG A 296 20.33 13.48 -28.13
CA ARG A 296 20.12 14.49 -29.17
C ARG A 296 20.90 14.18 -30.43
N LYS A 297 22.18 13.81 -30.31
CA LYS A 297 23.01 13.44 -31.48
C LYS A 297 22.49 12.17 -32.15
N LEU A 298 22.07 11.17 -31.39
CA LEU A 298 21.48 9.94 -31.93
C LEU A 298 20.21 10.23 -32.75
N LEU A 299 19.29 11.03 -32.20
CA LEU A 299 18.05 11.43 -32.86
C LEU A 299 18.34 12.29 -34.11
N ASP A 300 19.23 13.27 -34.01
CA ASP A 300 19.56 14.15 -35.14
C ASP A 300 20.24 13.37 -36.29
N ASN A 301 20.90 12.24 -35.98
CA ASN A 301 21.46 11.31 -36.96
C ASN A 301 20.54 10.15 -37.32
N ASN A 302 19.23 10.22 -37.07
CA ASN A 302 18.26 9.23 -37.55
C ASN A 302 18.29 7.84 -36.87
N ALA A 303 18.88 7.73 -35.67
CA ALA A 303 18.81 6.50 -34.88
C ALA A 303 17.40 6.24 -34.31
N ILE A 304 17.12 4.97 -34.01
CA ILE A 304 15.94 4.55 -33.25
C ILE A 304 16.31 4.62 -31.77
N VAL A 305 15.65 5.49 -31.01
CA VAL A 305 15.94 5.71 -29.59
C VAL A 305 14.78 5.23 -28.73
N ALA A 306 15.08 4.45 -27.69
CA ALA A 306 14.17 4.03 -26.64
C ALA A 306 14.68 4.49 -25.27
N LEU A 307 13.81 4.44 -24.26
CA LEU A 307 14.12 4.81 -22.88
C LEU A 307 13.67 3.69 -21.93
N SER A 308 14.37 3.54 -20.82
CA SER A 308 13.97 2.66 -19.72
C SER A 308 14.49 3.15 -18.38
N THR A 309 13.95 2.60 -17.30
CA THR A 309 14.41 2.86 -15.94
C THR A 309 15.78 2.25 -15.64
N ASP A 310 16.09 1.09 -16.22
CA ASP A 310 17.12 0.20 -15.68
C ASP A 310 16.90 -0.07 -14.18
N TYR A 311 15.66 -0.34 -13.76
CA TYR A 311 15.40 -0.53 -12.34
C TYR A 311 16.16 -1.74 -11.79
N ASN A 312 17.17 -1.47 -10.97
CA ASN A 312 18.08 -2.45 -10.41
C ASN A 312 18.60 -1.98 -9.02
N PRO A 313 19.19 -2.88 -8.20
CA PRO A 313 19.64 -2.51 -6.85
C PRO A 313 20.88 -1.62 -6.81
N GLY A 314 21.64 -1.49 -7.89
CA GLY A 314 23.01 -0.97 -7.87
C GLY A 314 23.25 0.35 -8.60
N SER A 315 22.89 0.42 -9.87
CA SER A 315 23.17 1.56 -10.76
C SER A 315 21.96 2.44 -10.99
N SER A 316 20.74 1.92 -11.00
CA SER A 316 19.52 2.75 -10.99
C SER A 316 18.43 2.18 -10.10
N HIS A 317 18.36 2.66 -8.86
CA HIS A 317 17.27 2.32 -7.94
C HIS A 317 16.04 3.23 -8.12
N ILE A 318 15.76 3.62 -9.37
CA ILE A 318 14.67 4.53 -9.75
C ILE A 318 13.60 3.71 -10.47
N ASN A 319 12.43 3.57 -9.86
CA ASN A 319 11.28 2.87 -10.46
C ASN A 319 10.11 3.83 -10.78
N ASN A 320 10.38 5.13 -10.84
CA ASN A 320 9.41 6.17 -11.23
C ASN A 320 9.72 6.65 -12.66
N ILE A 321 8.81 6.39 -13.59
CA ILE A 321 8.96 6.67 -15.03
C ILE A 321 8.96 8.18 -15.30
N SER A 322 8.18 8.98 -14.56
CA SER A 322 8.18 10.44 -14.71
C SER A 322 9.57 11.04 -14.43
N ASN A 323 10.34 10.43 -13.50
CA ASN A 323 11.73 10.81 -13.26
C ASN A 323 12.62 10.54 -14.49
N ILE A 324 12.46 9.38 -15.14
CA ILE A 324 13.21 9.03 -16.36
C ILE A 324 12.89 9.99 -17.49
N TRP A 325 11.60 10.32 -17.69
CA TRP A 325 11.18 11.26 -18.71
C TRP A 325 11.77 12.66 -18.51
N GLY A 326 11.74 13.19 -17.28
CA GLY A 326 12.34 14.49 -17.03
C GLY A 326 13.85 14.48 -17.14
N LEU A 327 14.55 13.41 -16.75
CA LEU A 327 15.99 13.30 -16.99
C LEU A 327 16.30 13.28 -18.50
N ALA A 328 15.55 12.54 -19.30
CA ALA A 328 15.69 12.54 -20.75
C ALA A 328 15.44 13.94 -21.36
N ALA A 329 14.41 14.65 -20.88
CA ALA A 329 14.12 16.00 -21.34
C ALA A 329 15.24 16.99 -20.96
N PHE A 330 15.62 17.06 -19.68
CA PHE A 330 16.49 18.11 -19.16
C PHE A 330 17.98 17.83 -19.32
N LYS A 331 18.40 16.56 -19.27
CA LYS A 331 19.83 16.16 -19.32
C LYS A 331 20.26 15.62 -20.67
N MET A 332 19.33 15.08 -21.46
CA MET A 332 19.62 14.53 -22.79
C MET A 332 18.98 15.35 -23.92
N SER A 333 18.29 16.44 -23.58
CA SER A 333 17.67 17.38 -24.50
C SER A 333 16.65 16.72 -25.44
N MET A 334 15.96 15.66 -25.00
CA MET A 334 14.87 15.04 -25.77
C MET A 334 13.59 15.88 -25.72
N LYS A 335 12.83 15.91 -26.82
CA LYS A 335 11.52 16.52 -26.92
C LYS A 335 10.47 15.57 -26.35
N MET A 336 9.32 16.11 -25.98
CA MET A 336 8.24 15.34 -25.36
C MET A 336 7.72 14.22 -26.26
N GLU A 337 7.48 14.52 -27.53
CA GLU A 337 7.00 13.56 -28.52
C GLU A 337 8.01 12.43 -28.74
N GLU A 338 9.31 12.76 -28.72
CA GLU A 338 10.40 11.79 -28.83
C GLU A 338 10.44 10.89 -27.60
N ILE A 339 10.23 11.42 -26.39
CA ILE A 339 10.16 10.65 -25.14
C ILE A 339 8.96 9.69 -25.15
N ILE A 340 7.79 10.18 -25.56
CA ILE A 340 6.58 9.35 -25.69
C ILE A 340 6.84 8.19 -26.67
N THR A 341 7.38 8.50 -27.85
CA THR A 341 7.77 7.49 -28.85
C THR A 341 8.79 6.50 -28.29
N ALA A 342 9.80 7.01 -27.56
CA ALA A 342 10.87 6.23 -26.98
C ALA A 342 10.36 5.23 -25.92
N TYR A 343 9.34 5.60 -25.12
CA TYR A 343 8.78 4.74 -24.06
C TYR A 343 7.59 3.87 -24.51
N THR A 344 7.22 3.92 -25.79
CA THR A 344 6.10 3.17 -26.35
C THR A 344 6.59 2.29 -27.51
N ILE A 345 6.48 2.77 -28.75
CA ILE A 345 6.74 1.95 -29.94
C ILE A 345 8.22 1.56 -30.09
N ASN A 346 9.16 2.44 -29.74
CA ASN A 346 10.58 2.12 -29.87
C ASN A 346 11.06 1.16 -28.77
N SER A 347 10.55 1.30 -27.55
CA SER A 347 10.71 0.28 -26.50
C SER A 347 10.12 -1.07 -26.93
N ALA A 348 8.96 -1.09 -27.61
CA ALA A 348 8.40 -2.32 -28.16
C ALA A 348 9.30 -2.92 -29.27
N LYS A 349 9.93 -2.08 -30.11
CA LYS A 349 10.88 -2.53 -31.14
C LYS A 349 12.15 -3.10 -30.52
N ALA A 350 12.64 -2.50 -29.42
CA ALA A 350 13.79 -3.00 -28.65
C ALA A 350 13.55 -4.39 -28.03
N LEU A 351 12.29 -4.79 -27.86
CA LEU A 351 11.88 -6.12 -27.41
C LEU A 351 11.44 -7.05 -28.55
N GLY A 352 11.37 -6.55 -29.80
CA GLY A 352 10.96 -7.33 -30.96
C GLY A 352 9.46 -7.61 -31.05
N ILE A 353 8.62 -6.79 -30.41
CA ILE A 353 7.15 -6.98 -30.32
C ILE A 353 6.34 -5.79 -30.85
N SER A 354 6.98 -4.84 -31.53
CA SER A 354 6.34 -3.60 -31.97
C SER A 354 5.25 -3.79 -33.03
N GLU A 355 5.14 -4.95 -33.65
CA GLU A 355 4.00 -5.31 -34.51
C GLU A 355 2.70 -5.47 -33.71
N ALA A 356 2.77 -5.87 -32.45
CA ALA A 356 1.61 -6.18 -31.61
C ALA A 356 1.24 -5.05 -30.62
N VAL A 357 2.22 -4.29 -30.12
CA VAL A 357 2.02 -3.29 -29.06
C VAL A 357 2.82 -2.00 -29.32
N GLY A 358 2.67 -1.01 -28.44
CA GLY A 358 3.47 0.22 -28.45
C GLY A 358 2.89 1.36 -29.30
N SER A 359 1.77 1.15 -30.00
CA SER A 359 1.02 2.20 -30.70
C SER A 359 -0.48 1.93 -30.71
N ILE A 360 -1.28 2.98 -30.87
CA ILE A 360 -2.73 2.88 -31.07
C ILE A 360 -3.00 2.86 -32.58
N GLU A 361 -2.91 1.68 -33.18
CA GLU A 361 -3.15 1.40 -34.60
C GLU A 361 -4.12 0.23 -34.73
N VAL A 362 -4.98 0.25 -35.76
CA VAL A 362 -5.91 -0.86 -36.03
C VAL A 362 -5.12 -2.15 -36.26
N GLY A 363 -5.56 -3.24 -35.63
CA GLY A 363 -4.91 -4.56 -35.68
C GLY A 363 -3.96 -4.84 -34.51
N LYS A 364 -3.59 -3.84 -33.70
CA LYS A 364 -2.73 -4.04 -32.51
C LYS A 364 -3.51 -4.35 -31.25
N SER A 365 -2.84 -4.89 -30.23
CA SER A 365 -3.45 -5.14 -28.91
C SER A 365 -3.98 -3.84 -28.32
N ALA A 366 -5.15 -3.94 -27.66
CA ALA A 366 -5.79 -2.83 -26.98
C ALA A 366 -5.14 -2.56 -25.62
N ASP A 367 -3.89 -2.08 -25.67
CA ASP A 367 -3.03 -1.79 -24.51
C ASP A 367 -2.92 -0.28 -24.33
N PHE A 368 -3.39 0.24 -23.19
CA PHE A 368 -3.49 1.68 -22.97
C PHE A 368 -3.04 2.12 -21.58
N SER A 369 -2.40 3.29 -21.56
CA SER A 369 -2.19 4.10 -20.37
C SER A 369 -3.18 5.26 -20.40
N ILE A 370 -4.01 5.37 -19.38
CA ILE A 370 -5.04 6.40 -19.28
C ILE A 370 -4.60 7.43 -18.25
N TYR A 371 -4.42 8.67 -18.66
CA TYR A 371 -3.93 9.76 -17.81
C TYR A 371 -5.03 10.75 -17.45
N ASN A 372 -4.97 11.24 -16.20
CA ASN A 372 -5.76 12.38 -15.76
C ASN A 372 -5.02 13.69 -16.01
N ALA A 373 -5.08 14.15 -17.25
CA ALA A 373 -4.51 15.40 -17.73
C ALA A 373 -5.43 15.99 -18.79
N LYS A 374 -5.42 17.31 -18.98
CA LYS A 374 -6.20 17.98 -20.04
C LYS A 374 -5.44 17.98 -21.36
N GLU A 375 -4.12 18.21 -21.28
CA GLU A 375 -3.22 18.20 -22.44
C GLU A 375 -2.06 17.22 -22.24
N TYR A 376 -1.55 16.66 -23.34
CA TYR A 376 -0.46 15.67 -23.26
C TYR A 376 0.86 16.30 -22.78
N SER A 377 0.98 17.63 -22.90
CA SER A 377 2.05 18.46 -22.34
C SER A 377 2.20 18.31 -20.83
N GLU A 378 1.10 18.07 -20.11
CA GLU A 378 1.10 17.88 -18.67
C GLU A 378 1.80 16.59 -18.24
N LEU A 379 1.90 15.59 -19.12
CA LEU A 379 2.42 14.26 -18.79
C LEU A 379 3.90 14.30 -18.40
N LEU A 380 4.68 15.13 -19.09
CA LEU A 380 6.09 15.34 -18.79
C LEU A 380 6.32 16.55 -17.88
N TYR A 381 5.46 17.57 -17.98
CA TYR A 381 5.57 18.78 -17.16
C TYR A 381 5.39 18.48 -15.66
N ASN A 382 4.48 17.56 -15.31
CA ASN A 382 4.29 17.10 -13.94
C ASN A 382 5.36 16.09 -13.51
N PHE A 383 6.59 16.57 -13.43
CA PHE A 383 7.75 15.77 -13.04
C PHE A 383 7.61 15.15 -11.64
N GLY A 384 7.99 13.87 -11.51
CA GLY A 384 7.97 13.10 -10.26
C GLY A 384 6.60 12.52 -9.89
N ASN A 385 5.56 12.90 -10.62
CA ASN A 385 4.17 12.57 -10.33
C ASN A 385 3.63 11.52 -11.31
N ASN A 386 2.87 10.53 -10.82
CA ASN A 386 2.20 9.53 -11.66
C ASN A 386 0.77 9.94 -12.05
N LEU A 387 0.58 10.48 -13.26
CA LEU A 387 -0.73 10.93 -13.76
C LEU A 387 -1.61 9.80 -14.31
N ASN A 388 -1.09 8.58 -14.45
CA ASN A 388 -1.86 7.44 -14.94
C ASN A 388 -2.94 7.07 -13.92
N VAL A 389 -4.19 6.95 -14.37
CA VAL A 389 -5.37 6.58 -13.59
C VAL A 389 -5.92 5.20 -13.94
N THR A 390 -5.60 4.65 -15.12
CA THR A 390 -6.02 3.31 -15.49
C THR A 390 -5.03 2.71 -16.48
N THR A 391 -4.66 1.46 -16.24
CA THR A 391 -3.85 0.65 -17.16
C THR A 391 -4.75 -0.42 -17.75
N ILE A 392 -4.80 -0.50 -19.08
CA ILE A 392 -5.62 -1.45 -19.84
C ILE A 392 -4.67 -2.37 -20.62
N LYS A 393 -4.88 -3.68 -20.52
CA LYS A 393 -4.16 -4.69 -21.28
C LYS A 393 -5.16 -5.55 -22.07
N SER A 394 -4.96 -5.66 -23.37
CA SER A 394 -5.83 -6.42 -24.29
C SER A 394 -7.32 -6.14 -24.06
N GLY A 395 -7.66 -4.85 -23.92
CA GLY A 395 -9.04 -4.37 -23.72
C GLY A 395 -9.63 -4.57 -22.32
N LYS A 396 -8.88 -5.14 -21.38
CA LYS A 396 -9.30 -5.36 -19.99
C LYS A 396 -8.55 -4.44 -19.03
N VAL A 397 -9.23 -3.96 -18.00
CA VAL A 397 -8.59 -3.13 -16.96
C VAL A 397 -7.62 -4.01 -16.17
N ALA A 398 -6.33 -3.75 -16.32
CA ALA A 398 -5.26 -4.40 -15.57
C ALA A 398 -5.12 -3.80 -14.17
N GLN A 399 -5.22 -2.47 -14.06
CA GLN A 399 -5.20 -1.76 -12.79
C GLN A 399 -5.89 -0.40 -12.89
N LYS A 400 -6.50 0.06 -11.80
CA LYS A 400 -6.90 1.46 -11.62
C LYS A 400 -5.95 2.13 -10.62
N SER A 401 -5.48 3.31 -10.98
CA SER A 401 -4.56 4.13 -10.18
C SER A 401 -5.33 5.33 -9.61
N ALA A 402 -5.04 5.72 -8.38
CA ALA A 402 -5.67 6.90 -7.76
C ALA A 402 -5.26 8.18 -8.53
N PRO A 403 -6.18 9.11 -8.81
CA PRO A 403 -5.88 10.33 -9.56
C PRO A 403 -5.00 11.31 -8.77
N ILE A 404 -4.09 11.99 -9.46
CA ILE A 404 -3.37 13.15 -8.94
C ILE A 404 -4.30 14.34 -8.77
N LEU A 405 -4.18 15.01 -7.63
CA LEU A 405 -4.70 16.34 -7.37
C LEU A 405 -3.88 17.37 -8.17
N GLN A 406 -4.43 17.93 -9.26
CA GLN A 406 -3.81 19.04 -9.99
C GLN A 406 -3.70 20.29 -9.10
N VAL A 407 -2.52 20.92 -9.11
CA VAL A 407 -2.26 22.24 -8.52
C VAL A 407 -2.90 23.31 -9.43
N ARG A 408 -3.67 24.24 -8.86
CA ARG A 408 -4.33 25.35 -9.60
C ARG A 408 -3.32 26.42 -10.03
N ASP A 409 -3.43 26.90 -11.28
CA ASP A 409 -2.62 27.96 -11.92
C ASP A 409 -2.63 29.32 -11.18
N GLU A 410 -1.46 29.95 -11.09
CA GLU A 410 -1.20 31.26 -10.45
C GLU A 410 -1.18 32.44 -11.45
N THR A 411 -2.29 32.80 -12.09
CA THR A 411 -2.43 34.14 -12.69
C THR A 411 -3.89 34.61 -12.68
N ASN A 412 -4.33 35.27 -11.60
CA ASN A 412 -5.32 36.37 -11.58
C ASN A 412 -5.77 36.69 -10.14
N TYR A 413 -5.14 37.70 -9.51
CA TYR A 413 -5.63 38.31 -8.28
C TYR A 413 -6.34 39.64 -8.60
N THR A 414 -7.65 39.59 -8.87
CA THR A 414 -8.56 40.71 -8.58
C THR A 414 -9.91 40.18 -8.08
N ALA A 415 -10.35 40.76 -6.96
CA ALA A 415 -11.48 40.42 -6.12
C ALA A 415 -12.67 39.69 -6.77
N ASN A 416 -12.83 38.40 -6.43
CA ASN A 416 -14.08 37.84 -5.95
C ASN A 416 -13.80 36.54 -5.18
N ARG A 417 -14.53 36.36 -4.07
CA ARG A 417 -14.38 35.26 -3.13
C ARG A 417 -14.70 33.94 -3.82
N ASP A 418 -13.73 33.03 -3.91
CA ASP A 418 -13.99 31.60 -4.04
C ASP A 418 -12.88 30.76 -3.41
N LYS A 419 -13.32 29.63 -2.85
CA LYS A 419 -12.64 28.73 -1.92
C LYS A 419 -11.63 27.78 -2.61
N ASP A 420 -10.72 27.26 -1.79
CA ASP A 420 -9.95 26.00 -1.93
C ASP A 420 -8.69 26.00 -2.85
N THR A 421 -7.57 25.30 -2.61
CA THR A 421 -6.82 24.79 -1.45
C THR A 421 -5.48 24.25 -2.00
N ILE A 422 -4.46 24.21 -1.14
CA ILE A 422 -3.11 23.62 -1.25
C ILE A 422 -3.18 22.07 -1.08
N PRO A 423 -2.18 21.28 -1.54
CA PRO A 423 -2.38 19.98 -2.21
C PRO A 423 -2.29 18.75 -1.29
N ASN A 424 -2.88 17.63 -1.73
CA ASN A 424 -2.95 16.37 -0.98
C ASN A 424 -2.27 15.20 -1.72
N ASN A 425 -1.56 14.37 -0.95
CA ASN A 425 -1.10 13.03 -1.34
C ASN A 425 -2.31 12.11 -1.60
N ASN A 426 -2.17 11.17 -2.54
CA ASN A 426 -3.19 10.21 -3.01
C ASN A 426 -4.10 9.68 -1.89
N CYS A 427 -5.30 10.26 -1.80
CA CYS A 427 -6.43 9.69 -1.09
C CYS A 427 -7.43 9.28 -2.17
N SER A 428 -7.82 8.00 -2.24
CA SER A 428 -9.08 7.67 -2.90
C SER A 428 -10.13 8.61 -2.33
N LYS A 429 -10.90 9.31 -3.16
CA LYS A 429 -11.99 10.16 -2.63
C LYS A 429 -12.77 9.32 -1.61
N PRO A 430 -12.99 9.83 -0.39
CA PRO A 430 -13.80 9.15 0.61
C PRO A 430 -15.09 8.68 -0.03
N LYS A 431 -15.34 7.37 -0.02
CA LYS A 431 -16.55 6.80 -0.60
C LYS A 431 -17.72 6.96 0.37
N VAL A 432 -17.42 6.89 1.66
CA VAL A 432 -18.36 7.08 2.77
C VAL A 432 -18.44 8.55 3.15
N LEU A 433 -19.65 9.05 3.33
CA LEU A 433 -19.88 10.32 4.02
C LEU A 433 -20.20 10.01 5.48
N THR A 434 -19.32 10.44 6.38
CA THR A 434 -19.52 10.28 7.83
C THR A 434 -20.70 11.11 8.33
N GLY A 435 -21.19 10.86 9.55
CA GLY A 435 -22.29 11.62 10.13
C GLY A 435 -22.04 13.14 10.16
N VAL A 436 -20.79 13.58 10.36
CA VAL A 436 -20.45 15.01 10.28
C VAL A 436 -20.58 15.55 8.86
N ASN A 437 -20.14 14.81 7.84
CA ASN A 437 -20.30 15.21 6.45
C ASN A 437 -21.77 15.30 6.03
N VAL A 438 -22.59 14.34 6.46
CA VAL A 438 -24.04 14.34 6.19
C VAL A 438 -24.72 15.51 6.92
N LEU A 439 -24.31 15.81 8.16
CA LEU A 439 -24.82 16.96 8.89
C LEU A 439 -24.45 18.30 8.23
N GLU A 440 -23.22 18.44 7.75
CA GLU A 440 -22.75 19.60 6.98
C GLU A 440 -23.58 19.78 5.70
N ASN A 441 -23.82 18.70 4.95
CA ASN A 441 -24.62 18.72 3.72
C ASN A 441 -26.08 19.15 3.96
N ARG A 442 -26.60 18.84 5.15
CA ARG A 442 -27.94 19.27 5.60
C ARG A 442 -27.95 20.67 6.22
N ASN A 443 -26.83 21.40 6.13
CA ASN A 443 -26.66 22.73 6.71
C ASN A 443 -27.00 22.77 8.21
N PHE A 444 -26.68 21.69 8.95
CA PHE A 444 -26.85 21.58 10.39
C PHE A 444 -28.30 21.74 10.89
N ASP A 445 -29.29 21.45 10.05
CA ASP A 445 -30.74 21.57 10.29
C ASP A 445 -31.20 21.15 11.71
N ILE A 446 -30.75 20.00 12.19
CA ILE A 446 -31.15 19.46 13.51
C ILE A 446 -30.55 20.21 14.71
N LEU A 447 -29.55 21.07 14.48
CA LEU A 447 -28.86 21.85 15.51
C LEU A 447 -29.29 23.32 15.53
N GLU A 448 -30.07 23.78 14.55
CA GLU A 448 -30.51 25.17 14.48
C GLU A 448 -31.26 25.61 15.74
N ASN A 449 -30.97 26.82 16.22
CA ASN A 449 -31.59 27.44 17.40
C ASN A 449 -31.39 26.66 18.72
N LYS A 450 -30.43 25.74 18.80
CA LYS A 450 -30.08 25.00 20.02
C LYS A 450 -28.69 25.39 20.52
N ARG A 451 -28.50 25.40 21.84
CA ARG A 451 -27.16 25.47 22.45
C ARG A 451 -26.53 24.09 22.40
N VAL A 452 -25.45 23.95 21.66
CA VAL A 452 -24.81 22.67 21.36
C VAL A 452 -23.63 22.42 22.29
N GLY A 453 -23.63 21.25 22.94
CA GLY A 453 -22.43 20.69 23.56
C GLY A 453 -21.86 19.57 22.69
N LEU A 454 -20.55 19.56 22.46
CA LEU A 454 -19.90 18.56 21.61
C LEU A 454 -19.00 17.63 22.42
N ILE A 455 -19.28 16.33 22.34
CA ILE A 455 -18.44 15.24 22.82
C ILE A 455 -17.60 14.75 21.65
N THR A 456 -16.31 15.02 21.67
CA THR A 456 -15.39 14.74 20.56
C THR A 456 -13.97 14.53 21.05
N ASN A 457 -13.12 14.05 20.16
CA ASN A 457 -11.66 14.09 20.31
C ASN A 457 -11.01 14.42 18.95
N GLN A 458 -9.71 14.17 18.79
CA GLN A 458 -8.97 14.41 17.55
C GLN A 458 -9.49 13.64 16.32
N THR A 459 -10.27 12.58 16.53
CA THR A 459 -10.84 11.77 15.44
C THR A 459 -12.14 12.34 14.88
N GLY A 460 -12.77 13.27 15.61
CA GLY A 460 -13.95 14.01 15.18
C GLY A 460 -13.57 15.01 14.10
N VAL A 461 -13.40 14.51 12.88
CA VAL A 461 -13.08 15.29 11.68
C VAL A 461 -13.96 14.86 10.51
N ASN A 462 -14.16 15.76 9.56
CA ASN A 462 -14.83 15.45 8.30
C ASN A 462 -13.85 14.84 7.27
N ASN A 463 -14.35 14.49 6.10
CA ASN A 463 -13.58 13.88 4.99
C ASN A 463 -12.35 14.67 4.49
N ILE A 464 -12.23 15.96 4.81
CA ILE A 464 -11.06 16.80 4.49
C ILE A 464 -10.23 17.16 5.73
N LEU A 465 -10.43 16.43 6.83
CA LEU A 465 -9.68 16.52 8.09
C LEU A 465 -9.89 17.81 8.89
N ILE A 466 -11.00 18.52 8.68
CA ILE A 466 -11.38 19.65 9.53
C ILE A 466 -12.11 19.10 10.76
N SER A 467 -11.72 19.56 11.95
CA SER A 467 -12.34 19.13 13.21
C SER A 467 -13.80 19.55 13.29
N THR A 468 -14.64 18.64 13.81
CA THR A 468 -16.05 18.91 14.12
C THR A 468 -16.21 20.07 15.10
N ILE A 469 -15.22 20.30 15.98
CA ILE A 469 -15.19 21.51 16.83
C ILE A 469 -15.21 22.76 15.97
N ASP A 470 -14.32 22.83 14.99
CA ASP A 470 -14.12 24.02 14.16
C ASP A 470 -15.25 24.16 13.13
N ILE A 471 -15.79 23.05 12.62
CA ILE A 471 -16.96 23.02 11.73
C ILE A 471 -18.18 23.63 12.44
N LEU A 472 -18.49 23.16 13.64
CA LEU A 472 -19.66 23.64 14.39
C LEU A 472 -19.45 25.07 14.90
N ASN A 473 -18.25 25.42 15.39
CA ASN A 473 -17.95 26.76 15.90
C ASN A 473 -17.98 27.84 14.81
N ASN A 474 -17.59 27.50 13.58
CA ASN A 474 -17.56 28.46 12.46
C ASN A 474 -18.87 28.51 11.67
N SER A 475 -19.83 27.63 11.95
CA SER A 475 -21.12 27.63 11.27
C SER A 475 -22.05 28.70 11.86
N PRO A 476 -22.60 29.63 11.05
CA PRO A 476 -23.51 30.66 11.54
C PRO A 476 -24.85 30.10 12.05
N ASN A 477 -25.18 28.85 11.69
CA ASN A 477 -26.44 28.19 12.05
C ASN A 477 -26.32 27.36 13.34
N VAL A 478 -25.13 27.29 13.93
CA VAL A 478 -24.86 26.47 15.12
C VAL A 478 -24.36 27.35 16.26
N ASN A 479 -24.96 27.19 17.44
CA ASN A 479 -24.51 27.86 18.66
C ASN A 479 -23.76 26.87 19.55
N LEU A 480 -22.47 26.65 19.28
CA LEU A 480 -21.61 25.77 20.07
C LEU A 480 -21.18 26.46 21.38
N VAL A 481 -21.49 25.86 22.53
CA VAL A 481 -21.31 26.49 23.85
C VAL A 481 -20.39 25.74 24.80
N ALA A 482 -20.08 24.47 24.54
CA ALA A 482 -19.24 23.64 25.42
C ALA A 482 -18.64 22.44 24.68
N LEU A 483 -17.45 22.02 25.13
CA LEU A 483 -16.74 20.84 24.65
C LEU A 483 -16.57 19.81 25.77
N PHE A 484 -16.59 18.52 25.40
CA PHE A 484 -16.44 17.40 26.30
C PHE A 484 -15.41 16.42 25.75
N GLY A 485 -14.27 16.30 26.43
CA GLY A 485 -13.19 15.37 26.06
C GLY A 485 -13.32 14.02 26.77
N PRO A 486 -13.23 12.88 26.06
CA PRO A 486 -13.18 11.55 26.68
C PRO A 486 -11.76 11.26 27.24
N GLU A 487 -11.41 9.99 27.37
CA GLU A 487 -10.03 9.55 27.53
C GLU A 487 -9.15 10.14 26.41
N HIS A 488 -7.96 10.67 26.75
CA HIS A 488 -7.04 11.42 25.86
C HIS A 488 -7.43 12.88 25.52
N GLY A 489 -8.56 13.38 26.03
CA GLY A 489 -8.96 14.78 25.88
C GLY A 489 -9.57 15.13 24.51
N VAL A 490 -9.92 16.40 24.33
CA VAL A 490 -10.69 16.87 23.17
C VAL A 490 -9.83 17.14 21.93
N ARG A 491 -8.56 17.52 22.11
CA ARG A 491 -7.59 17.75 21.02
C ARG A 491 -6.54 16.63 20.91
N GLY A 492 -6.65 15.56 21.72
CA GLY A 492 -5.71 14.43 21.71
C GLY A 492 -4.32 14.75 22.28
N ASP A 493 -4.21 15.82 23.07
CA ASP A 493 -2.97 16.40 23.60
C ASP A 493 -2.58 15.86 24.99
N VAL A 494 -3.25 14.79 25.47
CA VAL A 494 -3.07 14.25 26.83
C VAL A 494 -2.80 12.74 26.81
N GLU A 495 -1.85 12.30 27.62
CA GLU A 495 -1.53 10.87 27.77
C GLU A 495 -2.71 10.08 28.36
N GLY A 496 -2.82 8.80 27.95
CA GLY A 496 -3.85 7.90 28.46
C GLY A 496 -3.74 7.67 29.96
N GLY A 497 -4.84 7.83 30.70
CA GLY A 497 -4.88 7.65 32.15
C GLY A 497 -4.76 8.94 32.96
N GLU A 498 -4.41 10.08 32.36
CA GLU A 498 -4.33 11.36 33.07
C GLU A 498 -5.71 12.03 33.25
N TYR A 499 -5.92 12.66 34.41
CA TYR A 499 -7.13 13.43 34.68
C TYR A 499 -6.97 14.87 34.20
N ILE A 500 -7.74 15.24 33.18
CA ILE A 500 -7.80 16.61 32.67
C ILE A 500 -8.75 17.43 33.56
N LYS A 501 -8.26 18.53 34.14
CA LYS A 501 -9.11 19.50 34.83
C LYS A 501 -9.87 20.34 33.80
N PHE A 502 -10.99 20.93 34.22
CA PHE A 502 -11.69 21.95 33.43
C PHE A 502 -10.70 23.00 32.90
N TYR A 503 -10.82 23.33 31.62
CA TYR A 503 -10.03 24.37 30.97
C TYR A 503 -10.84 25.06 29.87
N THR A 504 -10.28 26.11 29.28
CA THR A 504 -10.87 26.81 28.14
C THR A 504 -10.08 26.47 26.88
N ASP A 505 -10.74 26.02 25.82
CA ASP A 505 -10.10 25.73 24.53
C ASP A 505 -9.53 27.04 23.96
N THR A 506 -8.24 27.03 23.64
CA THR A 506 -7.52 28.25 23.25
C THR A 506 -7.92 28.79 21.88
N THR A 507 -8.55 27.96 21.05
CA THR A 507 -8.95 28.31 19.67
C THR A 507 -10.37 28.88 19.63
N THR A 508 -11.30 28.22 20.33
CA THR A 508 -12.73 28.60 20.34
C THR A 508 -13.14 29.45 21.54
N ASN A 509 -12.29 29.54 22.57
CA ASN A 509 -12.59 30.16 23.87
C ASN A 509 -13.78 29.53 24.61
N LEU A 510 -14.10 28.27 24.28
CA LEU A 510 -15.19 27.51 24.89
C LEU A 510 -14.73 26.72 26.13
N PRO A 511 -15.62 26.51 27.12
CA PRO A 511 -15.34 25.61 28.24
C PRO A 511 -15.18 24.16 27.78
N VAL A 512 -14.14 23.49 28.28
CA VAL A 512 -13.86 22.07 28.06
C VAL A 512 -14.00 21.29 29.36
N TYR A 513 -14.86 20.28 29.33
CA TYR A 513 -15.10 19.36 30.43
C TYR A 513 -14.46 17.99 30.15
N SER A 514 -13.82 17.41 31.16
CA SER A 514 -13.29 16.04 31.08
C SER A 514 -14.36 15.03 31.46
N LEU A 515 -14.57 14.04 30.58
CA LEU A 515 -15.41 12.87 30.80
C LEU A 515 -14.57 11.63 31.14
N TYR A 516 -13.44 11.83 31.81
CA TYR A 516 -12.53 10.77 32.24
C TYR A 516 -12.12 10.89 33.72
N GLY A 517 -11.57 9.82 34.28
CA GLY A 517 -11.14 9.77 35.68
C GLY A 517 -12.31 9.82 36.66
N LYS A 518 -12.40 10.89 37.47
CA LYS A 518 -13.44 11.04 38.51
C LYS A 518 -14.82 11.39 37.95
N THR A 519 -14.89 11.92 36.74
CA THR A 519 -16.13 12.37 36.12
C THR A 519 -16.27 11.71 34.76
N ARG A 520 -16.89 10.54 34.71
CA ARG A 520 -17.10 9.76 33.47
C ARG A 520 -18.48 9.96 32.84
N LYS A 521 -19.42 10.46 33.64
CA LYS A 521 -20.77 10.85 33.26
C LYS A 521 -20.89 12.37 33.45
N PRO A 522 -21.35 13.13 32.45
CA PRO A 522 -21.60 14.56 32.62
C PRO A 522 -22.57 14.80 33.79
N ASN A 523 -22.31 15.79 34.64
CA ASN A 523 -23.21 16.17 35.71
C ASN A 523 -24.16 17.31 35.28
N ALA A 524 -25.19 17.59 36.08
CA ALA A 524 -26.18 18.63 35.75
C ALA A 524 -25.57 20.03 35.56
N ASP A 525 -24.51 20.38 36.30
CA ASP A 525 -23.85 21.68 36.17
C ASP A 525 -23.14 21.84 34.82
N MET A 526 -22.49 20.78 34.34
CA MET A 526 -21.87 20.75 33.01
C MET A 526 -22.91 20.91 31.88
N LEU A 527 -24.15 20.51 32.14
CA LEU A 527 -25.24 20.45 31.16
C LEU A 527 -26.20 21.65 31.20
N LYS A 528 -26.09 22.51 32.21
CA LYS A 528 -27.05 23.59 32.52
C LYS A 528 -27.38 24.55 31.36
N ASN A 529 -26.47 24.70 30.41
CA ASN A 529 -26.60 25.61 29.27
C ASN A 529 -26.63 24.92 27.91
N ILE A 530 -26.94 23.64 27.86
CA ILE A 530 -26.94 22.83 26.64
C ILE A 530 -28.36 22.33 26.38
N ASP A 531 -28.82 22.47 25.13
CA ASP A 531 -30.12 21.95 24.68
C ASP A 531 -29.95 20.61 23.93
N VAL A 532 -28.79 20.40 23.30
CA VAL A 532 -28.42 19.17 22.60
C VAL A 532 -26.95 18.80 22.82
N LEU A 533 -26.69 17.53 23.14
CA LEU A 533 -25.35 16.95 23.10
C LEU A 533 -25.12 16.22 21.78
N VAL A 534 -24.04 16.56 21.10
CA VAL A 534 -23.58 15.90 19.87
C VAL A 534 -22.39 15.02 20.21
N TYR A 535 -22.39 13.77 19.73
CA TYR A 535 -21.29 12.82 19.85
C TYR A 535 -20.65 12.58 18.48
N ASP A 536 -19.34 12.80 18.39
CA ASP A 536 -18.58 12.54 17.17
C ASP A 536 -17.16 12.02 17.49
N ILE A 537 -17.02 10.70 17.63
CA ILE A 537 -15.75 10.05 17.94
C ILE A 537 -15.66 8.73 17.16
N GLN A 538 -14.50 8.49 16.54
CA GLN A 538 -14.16 7.19 15.94
C GLN A 538 -13.76 6.20 17.04
N ASP A 539 -14.56 5.15 17.22
CA ASP A 539 -14.20 3.99 18.05
C ASP A 539 -13.53 2.88 17.22
N ILE A 540 -13.29 1.71 17.83
CA ILE A 540 -12.59 0.59 17.20
C ILE A 540 -13.42 -0.69 17.07
N GLY A 541 -14.72 -0.66 17.36
CA GLY A 541 -15.59 -1.84 17.30
C GLY A 541 -15.40 -2.86 18.44
N VAL A 542 -14.68 -2.49 19.51
CA VAL A 542 -14.34 -3.36 20.65
C VAL A 542 -14.81 -2.77 21.97
N ARG A 543 -15.48 -3.59 22.79
CA ARG A 543 -16.20 -3.20 24.00
C ARG A 543 -15.33 -2.52 25.06
N SER A 544 -14.06 -2.93 25.21
CA SER A 544 -13.15 -2.34 26.21
C SER A 544 -12.58 -0.99 25.80
N TYR A 545 -12.88 -0.52 24.58
CA TYR A 545 -12.52 0.81 24.14
C TYR A 545 -13.53 1.83 24.65
N THR A 546 -13.11 2.68 25.59
CA THR A 546 -14.02 3.38 26.53
C THR A 546 -14.89 4.47 25.90
N PHE A 547 -14.67 4.86 24.65
CA PHE A 547 -15.43 5.91 23.97
C PHE A 547 -16.93 5.59 23.86
N ILE A 548 -17.30 4.32 23.69
CA ILE A 548 -18.70 3.90 23.67
C ILE A 548 -19.33 3.93 25.07
N SER A 549 -18.55 3.69 26.13
CA SER A 549 -18.98 3.85 27.52
C SER A 549 -19.26 5.31 27.84
N THR A 550 -18.39 6.22 27.39
CA THR A 550 -18.62 7.67 27.47
C THR A 550 -19.91 8.06 26.73
N MET A 551 -20.15 7.53 25.53
CA MET A 551 -21.36 7.79 24.75
C MET A 551 -22.63 7.43 25.54
N GLY A 552 -22.75 6.19 26.02
CA GLY A 552 -23.97 5.76 26.70
C GLY A 552 -24.18 6.41 28.08
N LEU A 553 -23.11 6.70 28.84
CA LEU A 553 -23.24 7.47 30.08
C LEU A 553 -23.66 8.92 29.82
N ALA A 554 -23.17 9.53 28.73
CA ALA A 554 -23.59 10.87 28.33
C ALA A 554 -25.04 10.89 27.81
N MET A 555 -25.49 9.84 27.12
CA MET A 555 -26.90 9.66 26.75
C MET A 555 -27.81 9.55 27.99
N GLU A 556 -27.39 8.80 29.01
CA GLU A 556 -28.12 8.70 30.27
C GLU A 556 -28.23 10.07 30.97
N ALA A 557 -27.11 10.80 31.06
CA ALA A 557 -27.08 12.13 31.64
C ALA A 557 -27.94 13.14 30.85
N ALA A 558 -27.92 13.07 29.51
CA ALA A 558 -28.76 13.90 28.66
C ALA A 558 -30.25 13.62 28.93
N SER A 559 -30.62 12.34 28.98
CA SER A 559 -31.99 11.92 29.28
C SER A 559 -32.47 12.39 30.65
N GLU A 560 -31.64 12.24 31.69
CA GLU A 560 -31.93 12.71 33.04
C GLU A 560 -32.20 14.22 33.09
N ASN A 561 -31.52 15.01 32.26
CA ASN A 561 -31.62 16.46 32.22
C ASN A 561 -32.56 17.00 31.13
N GLY A 562 -33.24 16.12 30.38
CA GLY A 562 -34.17 16.52 29.31
C GLY A 562 -33.48 17.12 28.08
N ILE A 563 -32.22 16.76 27.85
CA ILE A 563 -31.38 17.21 26.75
C ILE A 563 -31.46 16.21 25.60
N GLU A 564 -31.54 16.72 24.38
CA GLU A 564 -31.49 15.89 23.17
C GLU A 564 -30.08 15.34 22.95
N PHE A 565 -29.97 14.11 22.42
CA PHE A 565 -28.68 13.51 22.09
C PHE A 565 -28.62 13.19 20.60
N VAL A 566 -27.54 13.62 19.95
CA VAL A 566 -27.28 13.42 18.51
C VAL A 566 -25.99 12.63 18.36
N VAL A 567 -26.02 11.52 17.63
CA VAL A 567 -24.82 10.77 17.24
C VAL A 567 -24.51 11.06 15.78
N LEU A 568 -23.31 11.57 15.51
CA LEU A 568 -22.75 11.62 14.16
C LEU A 568 -22.10 10.27 13.90
N ASP A 569 -22.77 9.43 13.12
CA ASP A 569 -22.37 8.04 13.01
C ASP A 569 -21.05 7.88 12.25
N ARG A 570 -20.28 6.85 12.61
CA ARG A 570 -18.96 6.56 12.04
C ARG A 570 -18.78 5.07 11.74
N PRO A 571 -17.91 4.70 10.77
CA PRO A 571 -17.68 3.31 10.43
C PRO A 571 -17.17 2.49 11.61
N ASN A 572 -17.63 1.25 11.73
CA ASN A 572 -16.93 0.26 12.55
C ASN A 572 -15.69 -0.22 11.77
N PRO A 573 -14.46 -0.02 12.25
CA PRO A 573 -13.26 -0.40 11.51
C PRO A 573 -13.05 -1.91 11.38
N LEU A 574 -13.76 -2.73 12.17
CA LEU A 574 -13.80 -4.18 12.05
C LEU A 574 -14.90 -4.69 11.09
N GLY A 575 -15.59 -3.76 10.42
CA GLY A 575 -16.82 -4.02 9.69
C GLY A 575 -18.02 -4.27 10.63
N GLY A 576 -19.19 -4.40 10.02
CA GLY A 576 -20.46 -4.72 10.70
C GLY A 576 -20.80 -6.22 10.72
N ILE A 577 -19.90 -7.11 10.31
CA ILE A 577 -20.20 -8.55 10.19
C ILE A 577 -19.71 -9.36 11.41
N LYS A 578 -18.53 -9.05 11.94
CA LYS A 578 -17.94 -9.81 13.06
C LYS A 578 -18.65 -9.51 14.37
N ILE A 579 -19.02 -10.57 15.08
CA ILE A 579 -19.53 -10.51 16.46
C ILE A 579 -18.81 -11.62 17.23
N GLU A 580 -18.07 -11.28 18.27
CA GLU A 580 -17.18 -12.22 18.98
C GLU A 580 -17.13 -11.95 20.48
N GLY A 581 -16.93 -13.00 21.27
CA GLY A 581 -16.81 -12.93 22.73
C GLY A 581 -18.13 -12.87 23.49
N ASN A 582 -18.08 -13.23 24.78
CA ASN A 582 -19.26 -13.27 25.64
C ASN A 582 -19.77 -11.87 25.98
N ILE A 583 -21.06 -11.80 26.32
CA ILE A 583 -21.66 -10.62 26.92
C ILE A 583 -21.10 -10.40 28.34
N VAL A 584 -21.03 -9.13 28.78
CA VAL A 584 -20.66 -8.76 30.15
C VAL A 584 -21.70 -9.27 31.14
N GLU A 585 -21.26 -9.97 32.17
CA GLU A 585 -22.08 -10.36 33.32
C GLU A 585 -22.25 -9.18 34.28
N GLU A 586 -23.40 -9.11 34.97
CA GLU A 586 -23.81 -7.95 35.79
C GLU A 586 -22.73 -7.50 36.79
N ASP A 587 -22.09 -8.45 37.48
CA ASP A 587 -21.03 -8.20 38.46
C ASP A 587 -19.73 -7.62 37.86
N TYR A 588 -19.59 -7.68 36.53
CA TYR A 588 -18.40 -7.20 35.80
C TYR A 588 -18.68 -5.96 34.96
N ILE A 589 -19.89 -5.40 35.03
CA ILE A 589 -20.20 -4.12 34.39
C ILE A 589 -19.26 -3.04 34.95
N SER A 590 -18.54 -2.38 34.05
CA SER A 590 -17.56 -1.35 34.39
C SER A 590 -17.33 -0.43 33.21
N PHE A 591 -16.49 0.59 33.37
CA PHE A 591 -16.24 1.55 32.28
C PHE A 591 -15.56 0.95 31.04
N ILE A 592 -14.91 -0.22 31.14
CA ILE A 592 -14.33 -0.97 30.01
C ILE A 592 -15.22 -2.16 29.57
N GLY A 593 -16.47 -2.17 30.03
CA GLY A 593 -17.46 -3.22 29.83
C GLY A 593 -18.82 -2.72 30.27
N GLN A 594 -19.24 -1.57 29.73
CA GLN A 594 -20.32 -0.76 30.31
C GLN A 594 -21.71 -1.32 29.99
N PHE A 595 -21.82 -2.11 28.93
CA PHE A 595 -23.07 -2.64 28.43
C PHE A 595 -22.97 -4.16 28.22
N PRO A 596 -24.09 -4.88 28.34
CA PRO A 596 -24.15 -6.32 28.10
C PRO A 596 -24.12 -6.64 26.58
N ILE A 597 -22.98 -6.35 25.94
CA ILE A 597 -22.69 -6.62 24.54
C ILE A 597 -21.47 -7.55 24.41
N PRO A 598 -21.31 -8.30 23.30
CA PRO A 598 -20.10 -9.06 22.97
C PRO A 598 -18.84 -8.20 22.97
N TYR A 599 -17.67 -8.83 22.98
CA TYR A 599 -16.39 -8.11 23.02
C TYR A 599 -16.11 -7.37 21.71
N VAL A 600 -16.26 -8.05 20.57
CA VAL A 600 -16.44 -7.42 19.26
C VAL A 600 -17.93 -7.44 18.97
N TYR A 601 -18.56 -6.27 18.91
CA TYR A 601 -20.02 -6.16 18.91
C TYR A 601 -20.63 -5.92 17.52
N GLY A 602 -19.82 -5.63 16.50
CA GLY A 602 -20.25 -5.57 15.10
C GLY A 602 -21.28 -4.49 14.76
N LEU A 603 -21.31 -3.36 15.48
CA LEU A 603 -22.22 -2.23 15.23
C LEU A 603 -21.44 -0.95 14.99
N THR A 604 -22.01 0.02 14.30
CA THR A 604 -21.53 1.41 14.35
C THR A 604 -21.88 2.05 15.69
N CYS A 605 -21.30 3.21 16.00
CA CYS A 605 -21.66 3.92 17.25
C CYS A 605 -23.13 4.38 17.25
N GLY A 606 -23.68 4.75 16.09
CA GLY A 606 -25.09 5.10 15.92
C GLY A 606 -26.04 3.91 16.11
N GLU A 607 -25.72 2.75 15.52
CA GLU A 607 -26.47 1.51 15.73
C GLU A 607 -26.42 1.07 17.21
N LEU A 608 -25.24 1.16 17.84
CA LEU A 608 -25.05 0.84 19.25
C LEU A 608 -25.85 1.79 20.17
N ALA A 609 -25.88 3.08 19.88
CA ALA A 609 -26.68 4.04 20.64
C ALA A 609 -28.18 3.69 20.60
N LYS A 610 -28.70 3.31 19.43
CA LYS A 610 -30.08 2.84 19.30
C LYS A 610 -30.34 1.57 20.11
N LEU A 611 -29.40 0.62 20.06
CA LEU A 611 -29.49 -0.62 20.84
C LEU A 611 -29.50 -0.35 22.34
N ILE A 612 -28.59 0.50 22.83
CA ILE A 612 -28.48 0.87 24.26
C ILE A 612 -29.82 1.41 24.81
N VAL A 613 -30.49 2.28 24.05
CA VAL A 613 -31.81 2.83 24.44
C VAL A 613 -32.91 1.79 24.26
N GLY A 614 -32.95 1.11 23.12
CA GLY A 614 -34.02 0.19 22.76
C GLY A 614 -34.10 -1.04 23.67
N GLU A 615 -32.96 -1.53 24.14
CA GLU A 615 -32.86 -2.67 25.07
C GLU A 615 -32.77 -2.21 26.54
N ASN A 616 -32.97 -0.91 26.82
CA ASN A 616 -32.97 -0.30 28.17
C ASN A 616 -31.69 -0.56 28.98
N PHE A 617 -30.52 -0.52 28.33
CA PHE A 617 -29.23 -0.69 29.01
C PHE A 617 -28.84 0.51 29.87
N ILE A 618 -29.47 1.66 29.62
CA ILE A 618 -29.38 2.86 30.45
C ILE A 618 -30.78 3.32 30.83
N LYS A 619 -30.91 4.09 31.91
CA LYS A 619 -32.21 4.65 32.29
C LYS A 619 -32.52 5.88 31.44
N THR A 620 -33.60 5.83 30.66
CA THR A 620 -34.08 6.97 29.87
C THR A 620 -35.46 7.43 30.30
N LYS A 621 -35.70 8.75 30.29
CA LYS A 621 -37.05 9.32 30.42
C LYS A 621 -37.90 8.99 29.17
N PRO A 622 -39.23 8.87 29.30
CA PRO A 622 -40.11 8.51 28.18
C PRO A 622 -40.04 9.43 26.96
N ASN A 623 -39.63 10.69 27.15
CA ASN A 623 -39.52 11.71 26.11
C ASN A 623 -38.08 11.98 25.68
N PHE A 624 -37.15 11.07 25.97
CA PHE A 624 -35.76 11.21 25.54
C PHE A 624 -35.65 11.22 24.02
N LYS A 625 -35.00 12.25 23.47
CA LYS A 625 -34.81 12.40 22.03
C LYS A 625 -33.39 11.97 21.66
N LEU A 626 -33.28 10.79 21.07
CA LEU A 626 -32.05 10.32 20.44
C LEU A 626 -32.19 10.44 18.92
N ASN A 627 -31.28 11.16 18.29
CA ASN A 627 -31.18 11.29 16.85
C ASN A 627 -29.84 10.71 16.37
N ILE A 628 -29.88 9.94 15.28
CA ILE A 628 -28.68 9.45 14.61
C ILE A 628 -28.58 10.14 13.26
N VAL A 629 -27.46 10.82 13.01
CA VAL A 629 -27.10 11.26 11.66
C VAL A 629 -26.36 10.11 11.01
N SER A 630 -27.13 9.27 10.29
CA SER A 630 -26.61 8.11 9.58
C SER A 630 -25.59 8.53 8.51
N MET A 631 -24.59 7.67 8.32
CA MET A 631 -23.64 7.79 7.22
C MET A 631 -24.32 7.53 5.87
N GLU A 632 -23.68 7.99 4.80
CA GLU A 632 -24.02 7.57 3.43
C GLU A 632 -22.92 6.67 2.86
N ASN A 633 -23.33 5.65 2.09
CA ASN A 633 -22.47 4.72 1.36
C ASN A 633 -21.58 3.79 2.20
N TRP A 634 -21.79 3.68 3.51
CA TRP A 634 -21.15 2.63 4.30
C TRP A 634 -21.97 1.33 4.21
N GLU A 635 -21.31 0.22 3.91
CA GLU A 635 -21.90 -1.13 3.90
C GLU A 635 -21.26 -1.97 5.00
N ARG A 636 -22.01 -2.90 5.60
CA ARG A 636 -21.52 -3.68 6.75
C ARG A 636 -20.28 -4.51 6.44
N LYS A 637 -20.12 -4.94 5.18
CA LYS A 637 -18.95 -5.72 4.74
C LYS A 637 -17.67 -4.89 4.57
N MET A 638 -17.76 -3.56 4.58
CA MET A 638 -16.61 -2.70 4.33
C MET A 638 -15.56 -2.84 5.42
N ASP A 639 -14.32 -3.09 5.02
CA ASP A 639 -13.17 -2.78 5.85
C ASP A 639 -12.86 -1.27 5.84
N TRP A 640 -11.90 -0.83 6.66
CA TRP A 640 -11.57 0.59 6.75
C TRP A 640 -11.02 1.16 5.42
N GLU A 641 -10.21 0.41 4.70
CA GLU A 641 -9.61 0.87 3.44
C GLU A 641 -10.68 1.08 2.37
N GLU A 642 -11.69 0.22 2.32
CA GLU A 642 -12.81 0.32 1.39
C GLU A 642 -13.62 1.61 1.57
N THR A 643 -13.68 2.17 2.79
CA THR A 643 -14.35 3.45 3.08
C THR A 643 -13.70 4.65 2.39
N GLY A 644 -12.39 4.56 2.11
CA GLY A 644 -11.58 5.67 1.61
C GLY A 644 -11.33 6.79 2.63
N LEU A 645 -11.64 6.58 3.91
CA LEU A 645 -11.41 7.56 4.98
C LEU A 645 -9.97 7.50 5.49
N ASN A 646 -9.42 8.66 5.85
CA ASN A 646 -8.14 8.74 6.55
C ASN A 646 -8.28 8.20 7.97
N TRP A 647 -7.32 7.39 8.42
CA TRP A 647 -7.24 6.97 9.82
C TRP A 647 -6.56 8.05 10.66
N ILE A 648 -7.29 8.61 11.62
CA ILE A 648 -6.71 9.40 12.70
C ILE A 648 -6.50 8.47 13.89
N PRO A 649 -5.29 8.41 14.50
CA PRO A 649 -5.04 7.58 15.66
C PRO A 649 -6.09 7.81 16.75
N THR A 650 -6.87 6.77 17.06
CA THR A 650 -7.94 6.85 18.06
C THR A 650 -7.36 6.90 19.48
N SER A 651 -6.15 6.38 19.67
CA SER A 651 -5.29 6.51 20.85
C SER A 651 -3.83 6.29 20.45
N PRO A 652 -2.84 6.62 21.31
CA PRO A 652 -1.42 6.44 20.99
C PRO A 652 -1.01 5.02 20.57
N HIS A 653 -1.74 4.01 21.05
CA HIS A 653 -1.46 2.60 20.76
C HIS A 653 -2.33 2.02 19.63
N ILE A 654 -3.23 2.80 19.03
CA ILE A 654 -3.99 2.43 17.82
C ILE A 654 -3.61 3.41 16.68
N PRO A 655 -2.34 3.40 16.23
CA PRO A 655 -1.82 4.39 15.29
C PRO A 655 -2.29 4.19 13.84
N HIS A 656 -2.79 3.00 13.48
CA HIS A 656 -3.11 2.65 12.09
C HIS A 656 -4.51 2.01 11.98
N SER A 657 -5.11 2.09 10.79
CA SER A 657 -6.43 1.52 10.47
C SER A 657 -6.53 0.01 10.71
N PHE A 658 -5.41 -0.71 10.64
CA PHE A 658 -5.35 -2.15 10.94
C PHE A 658 -5.08 -2.46 12.42
N SER A 659 -4.66 -1.47 13.23
CA SER A 659 -4.42 -1.67 14.67
C SER A 659 -5.67 -2.17 15.44
N PRO A 660 -6.90 -1.72 15.10
CA PRO A 660 -8.13 -2.33 15.62
C PRO A 660 -8.23 -3.84 15.47
N TYR A 661 -7.58 -4.45 14.48
CA TYR A 661 -7.69 -5.90 14.23
C TYR A 661 -6.96 -6.69 15.31
N PHE A 662 -5.85 -6.13 15.79
CA PHE A 662 -4.96 -6.77 16.75
C PHE A 662 -5.33 -6.44 18.20
N TYR A 663 -5.96 -5.29 18.46
CA TYR A 663 -6.43 -4.94 19.79
C TYR A 663 -7.26 -6.06 20.46
N PRO A 664 -8.29 -6.66 19.81
CA PRO A 664 -9.04 -7.74 20.42
C PRO A 664 -8.28 -9.07 20.46
N MET A 665 -7.18 -9.23 19.71
CA MET A 665 -6.35 -10.44 19.70
C MET A 665 -5.39 -10.56 20.87
N THR A 666 -5.08 -9.46 21.55
CA THR A 666 -4.09 -9.44 22.66
C THR A 666 -4.46 -8.50 23.80
N GLY A 667 -5.46 -7.62 23.64
CA GLY A 667 -5.78 -6.53 24.56
C GLY A 667 -6.24 -6.99 25.95
N ILE A 668 -7.05 -8.05 26.05
CA ILE A 668 -7.48 -8.58 27.36
C ILE A 668 -6.29 -9.17 28.10
N LEU A 669 -5.44 -9.93 27.40
CA LEU A 669 -4.16 -10.39 27.95
C LEU A 669 -3.24 -9.24 28.35
N GLY A 670 -3.29 -8.12 27.62
CA GLY A 670 -2.55 -6.89 27.92
C GLY A 670 -2.86 -6.29 29.28
N GLU A 671 -4.01 -6.58 29.88
CA GLU A 671 -4.33 -6.14 31.25
C GLU A 671 -3.51 -6.86 32.33
N LEU A 672 -2.81 -7.95 31.97
CA LEU A 672 -1.78 -8.60 32.79
C LEU A 672 -0.42 -7.90 32.61
N ARG A 673 -0.42 -6.58 32.84
CA ARG A 673 0.55 -5.57 32.35
C ARG A 673 2.03 -5.85 32.61
N ASN A 674 2.36 -6.67 33.62
CA ASN A 674 3.74 -6.85 34.09
C ASN A 674 4.34 -8.23 33.83
N LEU A 675 3.73 -9.05 32.96
CA LEU A 675 4.17 -10.42 32.75
C LEU A 675 4.56 -10.76 31.31
N ILE A 676 3.86 -10.14 30.36
CA ILE A 676 4.06 -10.34 28.92
C ILE A 676 3.95 -9.00 28.19
N SER A 677 4.76 -8.83 27.16
CA SER A 677 4.60 -7.73 26.22
C SER A 677 3.63 -8.16 25.14
N ILE A 678 2.62 -7.33 24.92
CA ILE A 678 1.71 -7.42 23.77
C ILE A 678 2.12 -6.49 22.63
N GLY A 679 3.37 -5.98 22.64
CA GLY A 679 3.87 -4.99 21.68
C GLY A 679 3.63 -3.53 22.04
N VAL A 680 2.75 -3.24 23.00
CA VAL A 680 2.70 -1.91 23.63
C VAL A 680 4.04 -1.63 24.31
N GLY A 681 4.65 -0.49 23.99
CA GLY A 681 6.06 -0.21 24.33
C GLY A 681 7.05 -0.47 23.19
N TYR A 682 6.59 -1.06 22.08
CA TYR A 682 7.36 -1.33 20.87
C TYR A 682 6.60 -0.81 19.62
N THR A 683 7.16 -0.98 18.42
CA THR A 683 6.59 -0.47 17.15
C THR A 683 5.44 -1.31 16.60
N LEU A 684 5.07 -2.40 17.27
CA LEU A 684 4.05 -3.36 16.83
C LEU A 684 2.99 -3.55 17.94
N PRO A 685 2.28 -2.49 18.36
CA PRO A 685 1.30 -2.59 19.44
C PRO A 685 0.21 -3.60 19.07
N PHE A 686 -0.13 -4.46 20.03
CA PHE A 686 -1.11 -5.54 19.97
C PHE A 686 -0.78 -6.71 19.00
N GLN A 687 0.26 -6.60 18.18
CA GLN A 687 0.58 -7.56 17.12
C GLN A 687 1.51 -8.69 17.56
N ILE A 688 2.06 -8.62 18.76
CA ILE A 688 3.10 -9.56 19.23
C ILE A 688 2.80 -10.03 20.64
N ILE A 689 3.36 -11.18 21.01
CA ILE A 689 3.42 -11.68 22.38
C ILE A 689 4.87 -12.03 22.69
N GLY A 690 5.45 -11.49 23.76
CA GLY A 690 6.83 -11.81 24.13
C GLY A 690 7.19 -11.55 25.59
N ALA A 691 8.20 -12.28 26.08
CA ALA A 691 8.77 -12.12 27.41
C ALA A 691 10.21 -12.67 27.43
N GLU A 692 11.01 -12.34 28.46
CA GLU A 692 12.40 -12.81 28.60
C GLU A 692 12.50 -14.35 28.72
N TRP A 693 11.46 -14.98 29.26
CA TRP A 693 11.41 -16.43 29.52
C TRP A 693 10.82 -17.25 28.37
N ILE A 694 10.36 -16.61 27.29
CA ILE A 694 9.75 -17.29 26.14
C ILE A 694 10.83 -17.69 25.13
N ASN A 695 10.79 -18.94 24.66
CA ASN A 695 11.46 -19.37 23.45
C ASN A 695 10.56 -19.10 22.23
N SER A 696 11.00 -18.22 21.33
CA SER A 696 10.23 -17.76 20.17
C SER A 696 9.78 -18.89 19.26
N LYS A 697 10.67 -19.84 18.95
CA LYS A 697 10.36 -21.00 18.11
C LYS A 697 9.32 -21.91 18.75
N LYS A 698 9.51 -22.30 20.02
CA LYS A 698 8.57 -23.20 20.71
C LYS A 698 7.16 -22.61 20.80
N LEU A 699 7.05 -21.32 21.15
CA LEU A 699 5.76 -20.64 21.21
C LEU A 699 5.12 -20.57 19.82
N THR A 700 5.88 -20.18 18.80
CA THR A 700 5.39 -20.07 17.43
C THR A 700 4.91 -21.41 16.88
N ASP A 701 5.72 -22.47 17.03
CA ASP A 701 5.37 -23.83 16.59
C ASP A 701 4.08 -24.31 17.28
N LYS A 702 3.94 -24.07 18.59
CA LYS A 702 2.74 -24.44 19.33
C LYS A 702 1.51 -23.65 18.85
N LEU A 703 1.64 -22.35 18.63
CA LEU A 703 0.54 -21.51 18.16
C LEU A 703 0.10 -21.92 16.75
N ASN A 704 1.05 -22.14 15.84
CA ASN A 704 0.76 -22.64 14.50
C ASN A 704 0.13 -24.05 14.52
N SER A 705 0.45 -24.89 15.52
CA SER A 705 -0.16 -26.23 15.64
C SER A 705 -1.68 -26.21 15.91
N PHE A 706 -2.24 -25.09 16.37
CA PHE A 706 -3.69 -24.94 16.51
C PHE A 706 -4.41 -24.74 15.19
N ASN A 707 -3.70 -24.45 14.09
CA ASN A 707 -4.26 -24.23 12.75
C ASN A 707 -5.42 -23.22 12.74
N LEU A 708 -5.23 -22.08 13.40
CA LEU A 708 -6.25 -21.04 13.50
C LEU A 708 -6.54 -20.45 12.10
N PRO A 709 -7.81 -20.42 11.65
CA PRO A 709 -8.15 -19.92 10.32
C PRO A 709 -7.75 -18.46 10.13
N GLY A 710 -7.15 -18.15 8.98
CA GLY A 710 -6.82 -16.79 8.58
C GLY A 710 -5.63 -16.16 9.30
N ILE A 711 -4.97 -16.85 10.24
CA ILE A 711 -3.81 -16.32 10.98
C ILE A 711 -2.64 -17.29 10.96
N SER A 712 -1.43 -16.74 10.95
CA SER A 712 -0.21 -17.48 11.19
C SER A 712 0.65 -16.74 12.20
N PHE A 713 1.61 -17.45 12.77
CA PHE A 713 2.52 -16.93 13.77
C PHE A 713 3.95 -17.05 13.27
N ILE A 714 4.76 -16.02 13.47
CA ILE A 714 6.19 -16.02 13.15
C ILE A 714 7.03 -15.71 14.40
N PRO A 715 8.21 -16.32 14.56
CA PRO A 715 9.05 -16.06 15.71
C PRO A 715 9.63 -14.64 15.63
N ILE A 716 9.69 -13.96 16.78
CA ILE A 716 10.27 -12.61 16.88
C ILE A 716 11.13 -12.46 18.13
N THR A 717 12.18 -11.64 18.02
CA THR A 717 12.95 -11.11 19.14
C THR A 717 12.99 -9.60 19.01
N PHE A 718 12.65 -8.89 20.08
CA PHE A 718 12.48 -7.44 20.06
C PHE A 718 12.87 -6.81 21.40
N LYS A 719 13.06 -5.49 21.41
CA LYS A 719 13.45 -4.73 22.60
C LYS A 719 12.51 -3.52 22.78
N PRO A 720 11.56 -3.56 23.74
CA PRO A 720 10.66 -2.44 24.00
C PRO A 720 11.38 -1.15 24.38
N TYR A 721 10.88 -0.03 23.87
CA TYR A 721 11.35 1.33 24.17
C TYR A 721 10.77 1.86 25.49
N TYR A 722 9.55 1.45 25.83
CA TYR A 722 8.85 1.75 27.09
C TYR A 722 7.94 0.58 27.49
N ALA A 723 7.12 0.75 28.54
CA ALA A 723 6.25 -0.28 29.10
C ALA A 723 6.99 -1.57 29.54
N PHE A 724 6.29 -2.71 29.59
CA PHE A 724 6.85 -3.97 30.06
C PHE A 724 8.06 -4.41 29.24
N GLY A 725 9.13 -4.83 29.93
CA GLY A 725 10.37 -5.27 29.28
C GLY A 725 11.21 -4.14 28.69
N LYS A 726 10.95 -2.87 29.03
CA LYS A 726 11.75 -1.71 28.60
C LYS A 726 13.25 -1.99 28.68
N GLY A 727 13.93 -1.84 27.54
CA GLY A 727 15.38 -1.98 27.42
C GLY A 727 15.91 -3.42 27.44
N LYS A 728 15.05 -4.43 27.59
CA LYS A 728 15.44 -5.85 27.62
C LYS A 728 15.03 -6.56 26.34
N TYR A 729 15.82 -7.55 25.92
CA TYR A 729 15.45 -8.40 24.79
C TYR A 729 14.36 -9.38 25.23
N LEU A 730 13.21 -9.30 24.58
CA LEU A 730 12.10 -10.24 24.71
C LEU A 730 12.09 -11.14 23.48
N SER A 731 11.79 -12.41 23.69
CA SER A 731 11.52 -13.37 22.62
C SER A 731 10.06 -13.75 22.65
N GLY A 732 9.51 -14.09 21.48
CA GLY A 732 8.08 -14.18 21.33
C GLY A 732 7.61 -14.62 19.97
N SER A 733 6.34 -14.33 19.70
CA SER A 733 5.67 -14.60 18.44
C SER A 733 4.94 -13.35 17.96
N GLN A 734 5.06 -13.03 16.68
CA GLN A 734 4.23 -12.03 16.01
C GLN A 734 3.04 -12.72 15.34
N ILE A 735 1.88 -12.06 15.39
CA ILE A 735 0.63 -12.47 14.75
C ILE A 735 0.61 -11.89 13.34
N ILE A 736 0.39 -12.75 12.34
CA ILE A 736 0.26 -12.38 10.94
C ILE A 736 -1.14 -12.75 10.46
N ILE A 737 -1.91 -11.76 10.03
CA ILE A 737 -3.23 -11.99 9.43
C ILE A 737 -3.03 -12.29 7.95
N SER A 738 -3.41 -13.49 7.54
CA SER A 738 -3.45 -13.92 6.14
C SER A 738 -4.83 -13.72 5.50
N ASP A 739 -5.89 -13.80 6.30
CA ASP A 739 -7.27 -13.52 5.89
C ASP A 739 -8.08 -13.03 7.10
N PHE A 740 -8.46 -11.75 7.10
CA PHE A 740 -9.23 -11.15 8.17
C PHE A 740 -10.64 -11.78 8.29
N ASN A 741 -11.28 -12.13 7.18
CA ASN A 741 -12.65 -12.61 7.17
C ASN A 741 -12.79 -13.98 7.85
N LEU A 742 -11.79 -14.85 7.68
CA LEU A 742 -11.75 -16.18 8.32
C LEU A 742 -11.34 -16.14 9.80
N THR A 743 -10.69 -15.06 10.24
CA THR A 743 -10.14 -14.98 11.59
C THR A 743 -11.20 -14.70 12.66
N ASN A 744 -11.16 -15.42 13.78
CA ASN A 744 -11.86 -15.02 15.01
C ASN A 744 -10.86 -14.30 15.93
N LEU A 745 -10.98 -12.97 16.04
CA LEU A 745 -9.95 -12.12 16.64
C LEU A 745 -9.84 -12.37 18.15
N THR A 746 -10.97 -12.41 18.84
CA THR A 746 -11.06 -12.44 20.31
C THR A 746 -10.46 -13.71 20.89
N GLU A 747 -10.61 -14.84 20.19
CA GLU A 747 -10.14 -16.14 20.66
C GLU A 747 -8.60 -16.27 20.67
N VAL A 748 -7.89 -15.52 19.83
CA VAL A 748 -6.43 -15.60 19.63
C VAL A 748 -5.67 -15.49 20.94
N GLN A 749 -6.03 -14.53 21.80
CA GLN A 749 -5.39 -14.36 23.11
C GLN A 749 -5.57 -15.55 24.05
N PHE A 750 -6.65 -16.31 23.92
CA PHE A 750 -6.87 -17.48 24.75
C PHE A 750 -6.05 -18.67 24.24
N TYR A 751 -5.90 -18.84 22.93
CA TYR A 751 -4.92 -19.80 22.38
C TYR A 751 -3.49 -19.46 22.83
N ILE A 752 -3.13 -18.18 22.86
CA ILE A 752 -1.86 -17.70 23.42
C ILE A 752 -1.74 -18.05 24.90
N LEU A 753 -2.74 -17.71 25.71
CA LEU A 753 -2.77 -17.99 27.14
C LEU A 753 -2.57 -19.48 27.44
N PHE A 754 -3.26 -20.34 26.70
CA PHE A 754 -3.18 -21.79 26.86
C PHE A 754 -1.86 -22.39 26.33
N ALA A 755 -1.31 -21.87 25.22
CA ALA A 755 0.03 -22.24 24.76
C ALA A 755 1.10 -21.90 25.80
N LEU A 756 1.01 -20.72 26.42
CA LEU A 756 1.94 -20.30 27.46
C LEU A 756 1.84 -21.18 28.71
N LYS A 757 0.62 -21.53 29.12
CA LYS A 757 0.39 -22.47 30.23
C LYS A 757 1.06 -23.82 29.99
N GLU A 758 0.90 -24.37 28.79
CA GLU A 758 1.43 -25.69 28.43
C GLU A 758 2.96 -25.69 28.32
N LEU A 759 3.52 -24.69 27.64
CA LEU A 759 4.96 -24.61 27.39
C LEU A 759 5.76 -24.16 28.61
N TYR A 760 5.16 -23.36 29.49
CA TYR A 760 5.82 -22.71 30.63
C TYR A 760 4.93 -22.79 31.89
N PRO A 761 4.69 -24.00 32.45
CA PRO A 761 3.77 -24.18 33.58
C PRO A 761 4.17 -23.39 34.85
N ASP A 762 5.46 -23.19 35.07
CA ASP A 762 6.00 -22.38 36.17
C ASP A 762 5.77 -20.86 36.00
N LYS A 763 5.26 -20.43 34.83
CA LYS A 763 4.94 -19.05 34.47
C LYS A 763 3.43 -18.83 34.36
N ASN A 764 2.64 -19.45 35.23
CA ASN A 764 1.20 -19.25 35.28
C ASN A 764 0.86 -17.75 35.47
N LEU A 765 0.29 -17.15 34.42
CA LEU A 765 0.07 -15.70 34.37
C LEU A 765 -0.88 -15.21 35.47
N PHE A 766 -1.92 -15.97 35.83
CA PHE A 766 -2.85 -15.53 36.88
C PHE A 766 -2.25 -15.69 38.28
N ASN A 767 -1.40 -16.69 38.52
CA ASN A 767 -0.70 -16.83 39.80
C ASN A 767 0.35 -15.73 40.03
N LEU A 768 0.97 -15.25 38.94
CA LEU A 768 1.99 -14.21 38.97
C LEU A 768 1.39 -12.78 38.91
N SER A 769 0.11 -12.66 38.59
CA SER A 769 -0.59 -11.38 38.49
C SER A 769 -1.11 -10.91 39.85
N SER A 770 -1.12 -9.61 40.08
CA SER A 770 -1.79 -8.99 41.22
C SER A 770 -3.31 -9.14 41.14
N LYS A 771 -3.99 -9.02 42.28
CA LYS A 771 -5.48 -9.01 42.34
C LYS A 771 -6.09 -7.91 41.44
N ASN A 772 -5.39 -6.78 41.28
CA ASN A 772 -5.86 -5.67 40.45
C ASN A 772 -5.77 -6.00 38.96
N GLU A 773 -4.68 -6.63 38.51
CA GLU A 773 -4.52 -7.08 37.12
C GLU A 773 -5.55 -8.15 36.76
N ILE A 774 -5.76 -9.14 37.63
CA ILE A 774 -6.81 -10.16 37.44
C ILE A 774 -8.20 -9.51 37.42
N GLY A 775 -8.44 -8.55 38.32
CA GLY A 775 -9.71 -7.80 38.36
C GLY A 775 -9.95 -7.01 37.08
N MET A 776 -8.91 -6.43 36.48
CA MET A 776 -9.01 -5.70 35.20
C MET A 776 -9.21 -6.65 34.02
N PHE A 777 -8.48 -7.77 33.99
CA PHE A 777 -8.70 -8.85 33.02
C PHE A 777 -10.14 -9.33 33.04
N ASN A 778 -10.69 -9.63 34.23
CA ASN A 778 -12.08 -10.09 34.39
C ASN A 778 -13.09 -9.03 33.93
N LYS A 779 -12.83 -7.74 34.19
CA LYS A 779 -13.67 -6.63 33.70
C LYS A 779 -13.61 -6.48 32.18
N ALA A 780 -12.43 -6.64 31.58
CA ALA A 780 -12.25 -6.54 30.13
C ALA A 780 -13.00 -7.66 29.40
N ILE A 781 -12.90 -8.91 29.86
CA ILE A 781 -13.66 -10.04 29.30
C ILE A 781 -15.13 -10.08 29.77
N GLY A 782 -15.45 -9.41 30.87
CA GLY A 782 -16.81 -9.29 31.40
C GLY A 782 -17.27 -10.50 32.22
N THR A 783 -16.34 -11.28 32.77
CA THR A 783 -16.61 -12.44 33.65
C THR A 783 -15.32 -12.87 34.38
N ASP A 784 -15.42 -13.58 35.50
CA ASP A 784 -14.28 -14.30 36.10
C ASP A 784 -14.16 -15.77 35.68
N LYS A 785 -15.11 -16.27 34.89
CA LYS A 785 -15.17 -17.69 34.51
C LYS A 785 -13.93 -18.14 33.75
N ILE A 786 -13.31 -17.27 32.95
CA ILE A 786 -12.08 -17.60 32.23
C ILE A 786 -10.92 -17.94 33.18
N VAL A 787 -10.75 -17.16 34.25
CA VAL A 787 -9.70 -17.42 35.26
C VAL A 787 -9.99 -18.72 36.01
N LYS A 788 -11.27 -18.96 36.36
CA LYS A 788 -11.70 -20.22 36.97
C LYS A 788 -11.41 -21.41 36.06
N TYR A 789 -11.85 -21.35 34.80
CA TYR A 789 -11.63 -22.40 33.80
C TYR A 789 -10.16 -22.68 33.55
N TYR A 790 -9.35 -21.62 33.51
CA TYR A 790 -7.91 -21.76 33.41
C TYR A 790 -7.31 -22.49 34.63
N ASN A 791 -7.75 -22.17 35.85
CA ASN A 791 -7.25 -22.83 37.07
C ASN A 791 -7.76 -24.27 37.24
N ASP A 792 -8.99 -24.53 36.80
CA ASP A 792 -9.63 -25.86 36.82
C ASP A 792 -9.14 -26.77 35.68
N ASN A 793 -8.21 -26.30 34.86
CA ASN A 793 -7.63 -27.02 33.72
C ASN A 793 -8.64 -27.44 32.64
N LEU A 794 -9.68 -26.64 32.42
CA LEU A 794 -10.56 -26.83 31.26
C LEU A 794 -9.76 -26.64 29.96
N SER A 795 -10.22 -27.27 28.89
CA SER A 795 -9.61 -27.15 27.57
C SER A 795 -9.89 -25.79 26.93
N ILE A 796 -9.01 -25.36 26.00
CA ILE A 796 -9.25 -24.17 25.19
C ILE A 796 -10.57 -24.25 24.41
N SER A 797 -10.98 -25.46 23.98
CA SER A 797 -12.26 -25.67 23.30
C SER A 797 -13.47 -25.30 24.16
N GLU A 798 -13.42 -25.56 25.47
CA GLU A 798 -14.51 -25.20 26.39
C GLU A 798 -14.56 -23.70 26.64
N VAL A 799 -13.39 -23.06 26.72
CA VAL A 799 -13.27 -21.59 26.77
C VAL A 799 -13.88 -20.96 25.51
N VAL A 800 -13.50 -21.43 24.32
CA VAL A 800 -14.06 -20.97 23.04
C VAL A 800 -15.57 -21.15 22.99
N LYS A 801 -16.08 -22.30 23.43
CA LYS A 801 -17.54 -22.54 23.52
C LYS A 801 -18.23 -21.54 24.44
N PHE A 802 -17.62 -21.21 25.58
CA PHE A 802 -18.15 -20.20 26.50
C PHE A 802 -18.15 -18.80 25.88
N LEU A 803 -17.07 -18.41 25.20
CA LEU A 803 -16.96 -17.10 24.53
C LEU A 803 -18.05 -16.93 23.46
N ASN A 804 -18.43 -18.00 22.78
CA ASN A 804 -19.40 -17.95 21.69
C ASN A 804 -20.87 -18.14 22.14
N LYS A 805 -21.13 -18.31 23.44
CA LYS A 805 -22.45 -18.71 23.96
C LYS A 805 -23.59 -17.71 23.69
N ASP A 806 -23.25 -16.43 23.55
CA ASP A 806 -24.24 -15.35 23.44
C ASP A 806 -24.42 -14.82 22.00
N LEU A 807 -23.58 -15.23 21.06
CA LEU A 807 -23.42 -14.54 19.77
C LEU A 807 -24.67 -14.61 18.89
N SER A 808 -25.30 -15.78 18.78
CA SER A 808 -26.49 -15.96 17.94
C SER A 808 -27.66 -15.10 18.44
N LYS A 809 -27.89 -15.11 19.76
CA LYS A 809 -28.94 -14.29 20.38
C LYS A 809 -28.63 -12.80 20.24
N PHE A 810 -27.38 -12.40 20.41
CA PHE A 810 -27.00 -11.00 20.24
C PHE A 810 -27.19 -10.54 18.79
N LYS A 811 -26.85 -11.38 17.81
CA LYS A 811 -27.06 -11.07 16.39
C LYS A 811 -28.53 -10.76 16.09
N GLU A 812 -29.45 -11.62 16.54
CA GLU A 812 -30.90 -11.41 16.39
C GLU A 812 -31.39 -10.11 17.03
N VAL A 813 -30.83 -9.74 18.19
CA VAL A 813 -31.14 -8.46 18.85
C VAL A 813 -30.58 -7.29 18.03
N SER A 814 -29.34 -7.40 17.58
CA SER A 814 -28.62 -6.33 16.88
C SER A 814 -29.25 -5.97 15.53
N GLU A 815 -29.79 -6.94 14.79
CA GLU A 815 -30.43 -6.75 13.48
C GLU A 815 -31.61 -5.77 13.52
N LYS A 816 -32.30 -5.66 14.66
CA LYS A 816 -33.41 -4.69 14.85
C LYS A 816 -32.93 -3.23 14.83
N TYR A 817 -31.65 -3.01 15.07
CA TYR A 817 -31.06 -1.69 15.24
C TYR A 817 -30.14 -1.29 14.08
N TYR A 818 -29.94 -2.16 13.10
CA TYR A 818 -29.11 -1.86 11.94
C TYR A 818 -29.64 -0.64 11.17
N LEU A 819 -28.70 0.19 10.74
CA LEU A 819 -28.92 1.35 9.87
C LEU A 819 -28.41 1.09 8.46
N TYR A 820 -27.51 0.11 8.32
CA TYR A 820 -26.80 -0.21 7.08
C TYR A 820 -26.87 -1.72 6.81
N TYR A 821 -26.81 -2.11 5.54
CA TYR A 821 -26.97 -3.50 5.11
C TYR A 821 -25.84 -3.96 4.20
#